data_AF-A0A7R9L0V5-F1
#
_entry.id   AF-A0A7R9L0V5-F1
#
_cell.length_a   1.000
_cell.length_b   1.000
_cell.length_c   1.000
_cell.angle_alpha   90.00
_cell.angle_beta   90.00
_cell.angle_gamma   90.00
#
_symmetry.space_group_name_H-M   'P 1'
#
loop_
_entity.id
_entity.type
_entity.pdbx_description
1 polymer ?
#
loop_
_entity_poly.entity_id
_entity_poly.type
_entity_poly.pdbx_seq_one_letter_code
_entity_poly.pdbx_strand_id
1 'polypeptide(L)'
;MPPKRVDNTKKSVAIGGDDTVNDGPTDEVTQLRARLDQFEDRHERIKSEFHSLKTINDEMSSRHELEVKELKVDLRLAKRDVDKYKETTKWLREEKRELKDQMTTMNATLEELKRSLDEKDSQIKDLLRTNDKSIRQLSDELRALHENSDAKQLRYQESKDDYEQRVRDLQDESKSLRDQLNKEIVWKRKYDDSVKKGELNTNQLMETQYRIQSLENELKAKNTVIDTKDKELRKINSNYKILREQCQQMDKQTEQFKNKYVGLGVVKEKLIADKDSTLTEVQKLSKELLTVRSHLDSVLRERDALKVEIDSQREEYEEILDSERKKLTAAETQLANDRKMYRELEDKISNQEQSLYSNDEVIVALDSKISHLEEQLIAIKEEAAKHITTIGNLKDQNSKLTHGFQQSVEKVDELEERIESLHTQLDVREDEINREKGAYIQQLAQQKKAIDHLQDTNDSLIKQKKFVPNSPRQPNCPLEMNDLYKSLAEEKSNNRRLVDEIQRLKGDANYFKNEVFQLKNSLKCDDLSVESNEHVFRKPLFCAENKKHVNQRVENRLHSTPATAAPPPDNWSLGSQRMHHNIPHRFVETTNKLPNNKCVSCAETIHFGRKAVKCSECGATTHAKCSLKLPNNCGLPVQMMQQLFHSSYDVNENQLADAYYQTQRIDDVINVEPLEPSAPEETFVKYDDNSDSSGTTDNNEPDNGAVLTDVLDADYREIQDICDKENDGFSFTDSMLEVLDREYK
;
A
#
# COMPACT_ATOMS: atom_id res chain seq x y z
N MET A 1 7.62 -58.06 -19.89
CA MET A 1 7.32 -59.52 -19.95
C MET A 1 6.73 -59.84 -21.33
N PRO A 2 7.10 -60.96 -21.97
CA PRO A 2 6.57 -61.34 -23.29
C PRO A 2 5.36 -62.31 -23.19
N PRO A 3 4.37 -62.23 -24.11
CA PRO A 3 3.30 -63.21 -24.22
C PRO A 3 3.61 -64.33 -25.22
N LYS A 4 3.91 -65.51 -24.68
CA LYS A 4 3.52 -66.87 -25.15
C LYS A 4 3.27 -67.10 -26.66
N ARG A 5 4.13 -67.93 -27.28
CA ARG A 5 3.71 -68.84 -28.37
C ARG A 5 2.72 -69.89 -27.84
N VAL A 6 1.91 -70.46 -28.72
CA VAL A 6 1.12 -71.68 -28.51
C VAL A 6 1.22 -72.56 -29.76
N ASP A 7 1.37 -73.87 -29.56
CA ASP A 7 1.56 -74.88 -30.62
C ASP A 7 0.24 -75.53 -31.10
N ASN A 8 0.37 -76.39 -32.13
CA ASN A 8 -0.61 -77.30 -32.74
C ASN A 8 -1.45 -76.71 -33.91
N THR A 9 -1.84 -77.47 -34.94
CA THR A 9 -1.79 -78.95 -35.08
C THR A 9 -1.50 -79.45 -36.50
N LYS A 10 -0.73 -80.55 -36.56
CA LYS A 10 -0.63 -81.61 -37.58
C LYS A 10 -1.74 -81.67 -38.66
N LYS A 11 -1.33 -81.95 -39.90
CA LYS A 11 -1.58 -83.27 -40.53
C LYS A 11 -0.64 -83.60 -41.67
N SER A 12 -0.42 -84.90 -41.88
CA SER A 12 0.51 -85.49 -42.85
C SER A 12 -0.19 -86.56 -43.68
N VAL A 13 0.06 -86.59 -44.99
CA VAL A 13 -0.03 -87.78 -45.85
C VAL A 13 1.14 -87.71 -46.84
N ALA A 14 1.67 -88.86 -47.25
CA ALA A 14 2.80 -88.99 -48.17
C ALA A 14 2.67 -90.30 -48.97
N ILE A 15 3.67 -90.57 -49.83
CA ILE A 15 3.89 -91.79 -50.63
C ILE A 15 3.10 -91.84 -51.96
N GLY A 16 3.81 -92.18 -53.03
CA GLY A 16 3.30 -92.42 -54.38
C GLY A 16 4.36 -92.02 -55.41
N GLY A 17 5.05 -92.99 -56.01
CA GLY A 17 6.11 -92.71 -56.98
C GLY A 17 6.44 -93.90 -57.90
N ASP A 18 7.16 -93.53 -58.96
CA ASP A 18 7.87 -94.32 -59.97
C ASP A 18 7.17 -94.97 -61.19
N ASP A 19 8.05 -95.13 -62.20
CA ASP A 19 8.03 -95.99 -63.40
C ASP A 19 7.25 -95.64 -64.70
N THR A 20 8.03 -95.06 -65.63
CA THR A 20 8.23 -95.48 -67.05
C THR A 20 7.38 -94.97 -68.24
N VAL A 21 8.07 -94.22 -69.13
CA VAL A 21 8.18 -94.33 -70.61
C VAL A 21 6.92 -94.30 -71.51
N ASN A 22 6.79 -93.25 -72.35
CA ASN A 22 6.71 -93.38 -73.82
C ASN A 22 6.92 -92.03 -74.58
N ASP A 23 7.19 -92.08 -75.89
CA ASP A 23 7.58 -90.93 -76.73
C ASP A 23 6.42 -90.17 -77.42
N GLY A 24 6.39 -88.84 -77.27
CA GLY A 24 5.86 -87.82 -78.19
C GLY A 24 4.37 -87.84 -78.62
N PRO A 25 3.87 -86.78 -79.31
CA PRO A 25 4.39 -85.42 -79.44
C PRO A 25 3.46 -84.41 -78.71
N THR A 26 3.53 -84.35 -77.38
CA THR A 26 2.59 -83.62 -76.52
C THR A 26 3.18 -82.37 -75.83
N ASP A 27 4.44 -82.06 -76.13
CA ASP A 27 5.25 -81.12 -75.33
C ASP A 27 4.74 -79.67 -75.42
N GLU A 28 4.53 -79.11 -76.63
CA GLU A 28 4.05 -77.72 -76.78
C GLU A 28 2.69 -77.46 -76.12
N VAL A 29 1.73 -78.38 -76.26
CA VAL A 29 0.40 -78.24 -75.63
C VAL A 29 0.51 -78.30 -74.10
N THR A 30 1.45 -79.10 -73.58
CA THR A 30 1.70 -79.24 -72.14
C THR A 30 2.43 -78.00 -71.61
N GLN A 31 3.41 -77.46 -72.33
CA GLN A 31 4.10 -76.22 -71.98
C GLN A 31 3.18 -74.99 -72.08
N LEU A 32 2.28 -74.94 -73.06
CA LEU A 32 1.29 -73.87 -73.18
C LEU A 32 0.24 -73.92 -72.06
N ARG A 33 -0.19 -75.12 -71.63
CA ARG A 33 -1.03 -75.29 -70.43
C ARG A 33 -0.28 -74.89 -69.17
N ALA A 34 0.92 -75.41 -68.94
CA ALA A 34 1.73 -75.04 -67.78
C ALA A 34 2.04 -73.51 -67.73
N ARG A 35 2.15 -72.85 -68.88
CA ARG A 35 2.24 -71.38 -68.96
C ARG A 35 0.91 -70.70 -68.64
N LEU A 36 -0.22 -71.19 -69.15
CA LEU A 36 -1.55 -70.66 -68.83
C LEU A 36 -1.82 -70.79 -67.33
N ASP A 37 -1.59 -71.97 -66.76
CA ASP A 37 -1.68 -72.23 -65.32
C ASP A 37 -0.79 -71.24 -64.55
N GLN A 38 0.49 -71.07 -64.93
CA GLN A 38 1.38 -70.07 -64.31
C GLN A 38 0.88 -68.62 -64.45
N PHE A 39 0.17 -68.27 -65.53
CA PHE A 39 -0.43 -66.95 -65.70
C PHE A 39 -1.69 -66.76 -64.85
N GLU A 40 -2.56 -67.77 -64.75
CA GLU A 40 -3.74 -67.75 -63.87
C GLU A 40 -3.33 -67.70 -62.40
N ASP A 41 -2.36 -68.53 -62.01
CA ASP A 41 -1.76 -68.61 -60.68
C ASP A 41 -1.04 -67.29 -60.31
N ARG A 42 -0.41 -66.61 -61.29
CA ARG A 42 0.16 -65.27 -61.12
C ARG A 42 -0.91 -64.17 -61.08
N HIS A 43 -1.98 -64.29 -61.87
CA HIS A 43 -3.09 -63.35 -61.85
C HIS A 43 -3.83 -63.41 -60.51
N GLU A 44 -4.07 -64.61 -59.98
CA GLU A 44 -4.74 -64.80 -58.70
C GLU A 44 -3.85 -64.38 -57.52
N ARG A 45 -2.52 -64.56 -57.61
CA ARG A 45 -1.56 -63.90 -56.70
C ARG A 45 -1.70 -62.37 -56.73
N ILE A 46 -1.57 -61.73 -57.90
CA ILE A 46 -1.70 -60.27 -58.06
C ILE A 46 -3.07 -59.78 -57.55
N LYS A 47 -4.14 -60.53 -57.79
CA LYS A 47 -5.49 -60.24 -57.30
C LYS A 47 -5.61 -60.38 -55.78
N SER A 48 -4.93 -61.34 -55.15
CA SER A 48 -4.85 -61.46 -53.69
C SER A 48 -4.01 -60.34 -53.06
N GLU A 49 -2.89 -59.96 -53.69
CA GLU A 49 -2.05 -58.82 -53.32
C GLU A 49 -2.84 -57.51 -53.43
N PHE A 50 -3.63 -57.33 -54.50
CA PHE A 50 -4.51 -56.17 -54.67
C PHE A 50 -5.61 -56.10 -53.61
N HIS A 51 -6.22 -57.22 -53.23
CA HIS A 51 -7.19 -57.26 -52.12
C HIS A 51 -6.52 -56.97 -50.77
N SER A 52 -5.30 -57.46 -50.54
CA SER A 52 -4.51 -57.15 -49.36
C SER A 52 -4.18 -55.65 -49.28
N LEU A 53 -3.59 -55.09 -50.34
CA LEU A 53 -3.27 -53.66 -50.45
C LEU A 53 -4.52 -52.77 -50.31
N LYS A 54 -5.64 -53.17 -50.90
CA LYS A 54 -6.92 -52.47 -50.71
C LYS A 54 -7.38 -52.52 -49.24
N THR A 55 -7.30 -53.68 -48.59
CA THR A 55 -7.67 -53.83 -47.17
C THR A 55 -6.80 -52.93 -46.28
N ILE A 56 -5.48 -52.90 -46.53
CA ILE A 56 -4.53 -52.02 -45.84
C ILE A 56 -4.85 -50.53 -46.10
N ASN A 57 -5.19 -50.16 -47.34
CA ASN A 57 -5.60 -48.79 -47.69
C ASN A 57 -6.90 -48.37 -46.99
N ASP A 58 -7.88 -49.26 -46.93
CA ASP A 58 -9.19 -49.00 -46.32
C ASP A 58 -9.07 -48.94 -44.79
N GLU A 59 -8.19 -49.76 -44.18
CA GLU A 59 -7.77 -49.64 -42.77
C GLU A 59 -7.04 -48.33 -42.48
N MET A 60 -6.05 -47.95 -43.29
CA MET A 60 -5.30 -46.70 -43.13
C MET A 60 -6.22 -45.48 -43.27
N SER A 61 -7.13 -45.49 -44.25
CA SER A 61 -8.17 -44.47 -44.39
C SER A 61 -9.06 -44.39 -43.16
N SER A 62 -9.46 -45.53 -42.59
CA SER A 62 -10.27 -45.59 -41.36
C SER A 62 -9.51 -45.06 -40.14
N ARG A 63 -8.20 -45.34 -40.02
CA ARG A 63 -7.35 -44.79 -38.94
C ARG A 63 -7.20 -43.27 -39.07
N HIS A 64 -6.85 -42.75 -40.24
CA HIS A 64 -6.78 -41.31 -40.47
C HIS A 64 -8.14 -40.62 -40.22
N GLU A 65 -9.26 -41.26 -40.56
CA GLU A 65 -10.58 -40.67 -40.28
C GLU A 65 -10.92 -40.63 -38.77
N LEU A 66 -10.41 -41.57 -37.98
CA LEU A 66 -10.52 -41.56 -36.51
C LEU A 66 -9.59 -40.50 -35.88
N GLU A 67 -8.32 -40.46 -36.28
CA GLU A 67 -7.34 -39.47 -35.85
C GLU A 67 -7.82 -38.03 -36.16
N VAL A 68 -8.39 -37.82 -37.35
CA VAL A 68 -9.02 -36.55 -37.74
C VAL A 68 -10.29 -36.24 -36.91
N LYS A 69 -10.98 -37.23 -36.34
CA LYS A 69 -12.10 -37.00 -35.40
C LYS A 69 -11.59 -36.65 -34.00
N GLU A 70 -10.52 -37.28 -33.53
CA GLU A 70 -9.86 -37.02 -32.25
C GLU A 70 -9.22 -35.63 -32.22
N LEU A 71 -8.40 -35.27 -33.22
CA LEU A 71 -7.86 -33.92 -33.38
C LEU A 71 -8.96 -32.83 -33.48
N LYS A 72 -10.15 -33.18 -34.01
CA LYS A 72 -11.34 -32.30 -33.99
C LYS A 72 -12.02 -32.21 -32.63
N VAL A 73 -11.85 -33.18 -31.72
CA VAL A 73 -12.24 -33.06 -30.30
C VAL A 73 -11.25 -32.14 -29.57
N ASP A 74 -9.95 -32.39 -29.70
CA ASP A 74 -8.92 -31.62 -29.00
C ASP A 74 -8.91 -30.15 -29.43
N LEU A 75 -9.07 -29.88 -30.73
CA LEU A 75 -9.23 -28.51 -31.23
C LEU A 75 -10.49 -27.80 -30.67
N ARG A 76 -11.53 -28.54 -30.25
CA ARG A 76 -12.71 -27.96 -29.58
C ARG A 76 -12.48 -27.76 -28.07
N LEU A 77 -11.72 -28.63 -27.41
CA LEU A 77 -11.30 -28.46 -26.03
C LEU A 77 -10.36 -27.25 -25.89
N ALA A 78 -9.27 -27.24 -26.66
CA ALA A 78 -8.31 -26.13 -26.70
C ALA A 78 -8.97 -24.78 -27.01
N LYS A 79 -9.95 -24.72 -27.93
CA LYS A 79 -10.74 -23.50 -28.18
C LYS A 79 -11.56 -23.07 -26.98
N ARG A 80 -12.28 -23.99 -26.34
CA ARG A 80 -13.06 -23.71 -25.11
C ARG A 80 -12.16 -23.18 -24.00
N ASP A 81 -10.98 -23.77 -23.81
CA ASP A 81 -10.08 -23.34 -22.74
C ASP A 81 -9.40 -22.00 -23.08
N VAL A 82 -9.01 -21.76 -24.33
CA VAL A 82 -8.60 -20.45 -24.82
C VAL A 82 -9.70 -19.39 -24.60
N ASP A 83 -10.97 -19.73 -24.77
CA ASP A 83 -12.08 -18.79 -24.50
C ASP A 83 -12.30 -18.55 -23.00
N LYS A 84 -12.19 -19.57 -22.12
CA LYS A 84 -12.12 -19.37 -20.66
C LYS A 84 -10.97 -18.42 -20.28
N TYR A 85 -9.77 -18.64 -20.82
CA TYR A 85 -8.61 -17.80 -20.53
C TYR A 85 -8.78 -16.37 -21.05
N LYS A 86 -9.49 -16.15 -22.18
CA LYS A 86 -9.88 -14.79 -22.60
C LYS A 86 -10.81 -14.13 -21.59
N GLU A 87 -11.77 -14.87 -21.03
CA GLU A 87 -12.71 -14.35 -20.04
C GLU A 87 -12.03 -14.04 -18.70
N THR A 88 -11.19 -14.94 -18.17
CA THR A 88 -10.41 -14.64 -16.96
C THR A 88 -9.44 -13.47 -17.18
N THR A 89 -8.80 -13.38 -18.35
CA THR A 89 -7.94 -12.21 -18.66
C THR A 89 -8.74 -10.93 -18.94
N LYS A 90 -10.04 -11.00 -19.27
CA LYS A 90 -10.91 -9.81 -19.27
C LYS A 90 -11.23 -9.40 -17.84
N TRP A 91 -11.66 -10.34 -17.00
CA TRP A 91 -11.97 -10.11 -15.59
C TRP A 91 -10.76 -9.55 -14.83
N LEU A 92 -9.58 -10.18 -14.93
CA LEU A 92 -8.34 -9.68 -14.31
C LEU A 92 -7.88 -8.31 -14.87
N ARG A 93 -8.24 -7.94 -16.11
CA ARG A 93 -7.99 -6.58 -16.62
C ARG A 93 -8.96 -5.56 -16.03
N GLU A 94 -10.21 -5.96 -15.81
CA GLU A 94 -11.24 -5.10 -15.24
C GLU A 94 -11.09 -4.97 -13.73
N GLU A 95 -10.77 -6.04 -13.00
CA GLU A 95 -10.34 -6.00 -11.59
C GLU A 95 -9.03 -5.21 -11.45
N LYS A 96 -8.07 -5.34 -12.37
CA LYS A 96 -6.89 -4.46 -12.38
C LYS A 96 -7.25 -3.01 -12.74
N ARG A 97 -8.24 -2.76 -13.60
CA ARG A 97 -8.73 -1.41 -13.89
C ARG A 97 -9.40 -0.85 -12.64
N GLU A 98 -10.25 -1.62 -11.98
CA GLU A 98 -10.94 -1.27 -10.76
C GLU A 98 -9.94 -1.07 -9.62
N LEU A 99 -8.93 -1.91 -9.40
CA LEU A 99 -7.83 -1.68 -8.45
C LEU A 99 -6.92 -0.50 -8.84
N LYS A 100 -6.80 -0.21 -10.15
CA LYS A 100 -6.21 1.01 -10.70
C LYS A 100 -7.25 2.14 -10.91
N ASP A 101 -8.43 1.94 -10.31
CA ASP A 101 -9.42 2.85 -9.75
C ASP A 101 -9.66 2.47 -8.22
N GLN A 102 -8.65 1.93 -7.45
CA GLN A 102 -8.57 1.77 -5.96
C GLN A 102 -7.47 2.54 -5.07
N MET A 103 -6.47 3.34 -5.56
CA MET A 103 -5.69 4.44 -4.79
C MET A 103 -5.58 6.11 -5.03
N THR A 104 -6.28 7.23 -5.58
CA THR A 104 -7.63 7.88 -6.06
C THR A 104 -7.65 9.30 -5.58
N THR A 105 -8.84 9.85 -5.34
CA THR A 105 -9.79 9.38 -4.32
C THR A 105 -9.09 8.86 -3.06
N MET A 106 -8.32 7.75 -2.99
CA MET A 106 -7.55 7.46 -1.76
C MET A 106 -6.30 8.35 -1.61
N ASN A 107 -5.41 8.44 -2.61
CA ASN A 107 -4.29 9.39 -2.52
C ASN A 107 -4.77 10.85 -2.60
N ALA A 108 -5.93 11.14 -3.19
CA ALA A 108 -6.54 12.47 -3.15
C ALA A 108 -7.15 12.77 -1.79
N THR A 109 -7.81 11.83 -1.09
CA THR A 109 -8.20 12.05 0.31
C THR A 109 -6.98 12.15 1.21
N LEU A 110 -5.88 11.46 0.94
CA LEU A 110 -4.62 11.67 1.66
C LEU A 110 -4.01 13.06 1.37
N GLU A 111 -4.03 13.54 0.12
CA GLU A 111 -3.58 14.90 -0.22
C GLU A 111 -4.52 16.01 0.30
N GLU A 112 -5.81 15.71 0.49
CA GLU A 112 -6.79 16.61 1.09
C GLU A 112 -6.68 16.61 2.62
N LEU A 113 -6.49 15.44 3.25
CA LEU A 113 -6.19 15.33 4.67
C LEU A 113 -4.84 15.98 5.03
N LYS A 114 -3.83 15.90 4.15
CA LYS A 114 -2.58 16.67 4.28
C LYS A 114 -2.83 18.17 4.22
N ARG A 115 -3.61 18.67 3.24
CA ARG A 115 -4.00 20.10 3.17
C ARG A 115 -4.71 20.54 4.44
N SER A 116 -5.67 19.75 4.91
CA SER A 116 -6.41 20.04 6.14
C SER A 116 -5.49 20.05 7.35
N LEU A 117 -4.52 19.13 7.43
CA LEU A 117 -3.50 19.12 8.47
C LEU A 117 -2.61 20.36 8.38
N ASP A 118 -2.03 20.68 7.23
CA ASP A 118 -1.18 21.87 7.00
C ASP A 118 -1.92 23.18 7.36
N GLU A 119 -3.21 23.26 7.00
CA GLU A 119 -4.06 24.41 7.34
C GLU A 119 -4.30 24.51 8.85
N LYS A 120 -4.63 23.39 9.53
CA LYS A 120 -4.78 23.34 10.99
C LYS A 120 -3.47 23.66 11.71
N ASP A 121 -2.34 23.19 11.17
CA ASP A 121 -1.00 23.51 11.67
C ASP A 121 -0.67 25.00 11.53
N SER A 122 -1.15 25.66 10.47
CA SER A 122 -1.07 27.12 10.32
C SER A 122 -1.99 27.85 11.31
N GLN A 123 -3.23 27.40 11.46
CA GLN A 123 -4.19 27.97 12.42
C GLN A 123 -3.65 27.89 13.86
N ILE A 124 -3.05 26.77 14.25
CA ILE A 124 -2.37 26.60 15.56
C ILE A 124 -1.20 27.58 15.69
N LYS A 125 -0.33 27.71 14.68
CA LYS A 125 0.82 28.64 14.70
C LYS A 125 0.38 30.10 14.84
N ASP A 126 -0.73 30.49 14.21
CA ASP A 126 -1.26 31.86 14.34
C ASP A 126 -2.00 32.10 15.67
N LEU A 127 -2.72 31.11 16.21
CA LEU A 127 -3.29 31.17 17.56
C LEU A 127 -2.20 31.29 18.65
N LEU A 128 -1.08 30.56 18.51
CA LEU A 128 0.08 30.72 19.38
C LEU A 128 0.67 32.13 19.26
N ARG A 129 0.81 32.68 18.04
CA ARG A 129 1.28 34.05 17.80
C ARG A 129 0.34 35.13 18.37
N THR A 130 -0.97 34.88 18.47
CA THR A 130 -1.89 35.82 19.15
C THR A 130 -1.79 35.70 20.66
N ASN A 131 -1.73 34.49 21.20
CA ASN A 131 -1.58 34.26 22.64
C ASN A 131 -0.25 34.84 23.16
N ASP A 132 0.85 34.67 22.42
CA ASP A 132 2.14 35.31 22.70
C ASP A 132 2.07 36.84 22.81
N LYS A 133 1.23 37.48 21.99
CA LYS A 133 1.03 38.95 22.04
C LYS A 133 0.22 39.33 23.27
N SER A 134 -0.88 38.62 23.55
CA SER A 134 -1.71 38.89 24.74
C SER A 134 -0.95 38.62 26.04
N ILE A 135 -0.12 37.58 26.11
CA ILE A 135 0.76 37.31 27.26
C ILE A 135 1.75 38.46 27.45
N ARG A 136 2.39 38.97 26.39
CA ARG A 136 3.29 40.14 26.48
C ARG A 136 2.55 41.39 26.94
N GLN A 137 1.37 41.67 26.39
CA GLN A 137 0.54 42.82 26.80
C GLN A 137 0.17 42.75 28.29
N LEU A 138 -0.31 41.59 28.77
CA LEU A 138 -0.62 41.38 30.18
C LEU A 138 0.62 41.47 31.08
N SER A 139 1.78 40.98 30.63
CA SER A 139 3.05 41.15 31.36
C SER A 139 3.50 42.60 31.45
N ASP A 140 3.28 43.40 30.39
CA ASP A 140 3.61 44.83 30.37
C ASP A 140 2.62 45.65 31.22
N GLU A 141 1.33 45.28 31.23
CA GLU A 141 0.31 45.86 32.11
C GLU A 141 0.58 45.53 33.59
N LEU A 142 0.92 44.28 33.91
CA LEU A 142 1.32 43.88 35.28
C LEU A 142 2.57 44.63 35.74
N ARG A 143 3.57 44.79 34.87
CA ARG A 143 4.78 45.58 35.14
C ARG A 143 4.44 47.03 35.48
N ALA A 144 3.61 47.68 34.66
CA ALA A 144 3.17 49.06 34.89
C ALA A 144 2.32 49.21 36.18
N LEU A 145 1.55 48.19 36.55
CA LEU A 145 0.82 48.15 37.83
C LEU A 145 1.77 47.99 39.03
N HIS A 146 2.82 47.17 38.92
CA HIS A 146 3.89 47.08 39.93
C HIS A 146 4.63 48.41 40.09
N GLU A 147 5.12 49.00 38.99
CA GLU A 147 5.81 50.31 39.02
C GLU A 147 4.94 51.42 39.66
N ASN A 148 3.62 51.40 39.42
CA ASN A 148 2.65 52.30 40.03
C ASN A 148 2.41 51.98 41.53
N SER A 149 2.43 50.71 41.92
CA SER A 149 2.34 50.29 43.33
C SER A 149 3.58 50.73 44.12
N ASP A 150 4.76 50.49 43.57
CA ASP A 150 6.04 50.87 44.18
C ASP A 150 6.16 52.40 44.30
N ALA A 151 5.74 53.15 43.28
CA ALA A 151 5.68 54.61 43.32
C ALA A 151 4.68 55.17 44.34
N LYS A 152 3.57 54.47 44.62
CA LYS A 152 2.64 54.83 45.72
C LYS A 152 3.26 54.53 47.08
N GLN A 153 3.91 53.37 47.22
CA GLN A 153 4.51 52.95 48.49
C GLN A 153 5.71 53.83 48.86
N LEU A 154 6.51 54.26 47.89
CA LEU A 154 7.57 55.26 48.09
C LEU A 154 6.99 56.58 48.61
N ARG A 155 5.93 57.12 47.99
CA ARG A 155 5.28 58.37 48.44
C ARG A 155 4.66 58.27 49.83
N TYR A 156 4.11 57.11 50.18
CA TYR A 156 3.61 56.84 51.53
C TYR A 156 4.75 56.85 52.55
N GLN A 157 5.90 56.24 52.22
CA GLN A 157 7.08 56.25 53.06
C GLN A 157 7.68 57.66 53.20
N GLU A 158 7.82 58.43 52.12
CA GLU A 158 8.23 59.84 52.14
C GLU A 158 7.33 60.68 53.07
N SER A 159 6.01 60.58 52.89
CA SER A 159 5.04 61.31 53.73
C SER A 159 5.08 60.86 55.19
N LYS A 160 5.34 59.58 55.45
CA LYS A 160 5.48 59.05 56.81
C LYS A 160 6.73 59.60 57.50
N ASP A 161 7.85 59.67 56.79
CA ASP A 161 9.11 60.16 57.34
C ASP A 161 9.05 61.68 57.64
N ASP A 162 8.32 62.45 56.82
CA ASP A 162 7.95 63.85 57.11
C ASP A 162 7.10 63.98 58.39
N TYR A 163 6.08 63.13 58.58
CA TYR A 163 5.27 63.13 59.80
C TYR A 163 6.08 62.72 61.03
N GLU A 164 6.91 61.69 60.94
CA GLU A 164 7.82 61.32 62.03
C GLU A 164 8.79 62.45 62.39
N GLN A 165 9.32 63.17 61.40
CA GLN A 165 10.16 64.34 61.66
C GLN A 165 9.38 65.45 62.35
N ARG A 166 8.16 65.76 61.89
CA ARG A 166 7.34 66.78 62.52
C ARG A 166 6.96 66.44 63.97
N VAL A 167 6.78 65.16 64.29
CA VAL A 167 6.59 64.67 65.66
C VAL A 167 7.85 64.89 66.50
N ARG A 168 9.06 64.62 65.96
CA ARG A 168 10.33 64.91 66.66
C ARG A 168 10.47 66.40 66.99
N ASP A 169 10.21 67.29 66.02
CA ASP A 169 10.26 68.74 66.22
C ASP A 169 9.33 69.21 67.35
N LEU A 170 8.07 68.74 67.34
CA LEU A 170 7.04 69.09 68.33
C LEU A 170 7.36 68.56 69.73
N GLN A 171 8.02 67.41 69.84
CA GLN A 171 8.48 66.89 71.12
C GLN A 171 9.57 67.78 71.74
N ASP A 172 10.49 68.32 70.93
CA ASP A 172 11.55 69.21 71.40
C ASP A 172 11.04 70.63 71.72
N GLU A 173 10.09 71.15 70.94
CA GLU A 173 9.34 72.37 71.28
C GLU A 173 8.62 72.22 72.63
N SER A 174 7.97 71.07 72.86
CA SER A 174 7.32 70.73 74.13
C SER A 174 8.31 70.61 75.30
N LYS A 175 9.54 70.12 75.08
CA LYS A 175 10.60 70.12 76.12
C LYS A 175 11.02 71.56 76.47
N SER A 176 11.31 72.38 75.45
CA SER A 176 11.71 73.78 75.61
C SER A 176 10.69 74.60 76.41
N LEU A 177 9.40 74.45 76.13
CA LEU A 177 8.33 75.16 76.85
C LEU A 177 8.22 74.74 78.33
N ARG A 178 8.44 73.46 78.65
CA ARG A 178 8.47 72.96 80.05
C ARG A 178 9.66 73.55 80.83
N ASP A 179 10.81 73.66 80.19
CA ASP A 179 12.00 74.28 80.79
C ASP A 179 11.89 75.81 80.96
N GLN A 180 11.02 76.47 80.20
CA GLN A 180 10.66 77.88 80.42
C GLN A 180 9.73 78.03 81.61
N LEU A 181 8.65 77.24 81.67
CA LEU A 181 7.68 77.25 82.78
C LEU A 181 8.34 76.96 84.14
N ASN A 182 9.26 75.99 84.19
CA ASN A 182 10.01 75.67 85.41
C ASN A 182 10.84 76.85 85.95
N LYS A 183 11.34 77.74 85.07
CA LYS A 183 12.10 78.93 85.48
C LYS A 183 11.21 80.00 86.11
N GLU A 184 10.00 80.22 85.59
CA GLU A 184 9.04 81.17 86.18
C GLU A 184 8.56 80.74 87.58
N ILE A 185 8.31 79.44 87.77
CA ILE A 185 7.89 78.89 89.07
C ILE A 185 8.95 79.16 90.16
N VAL A 186 10.24 79.10 89.81
CA VAL A 186 11.35 79.43 90.71
C VAL A 186 11.44 80.93 91.01
N TRP A 187 11.12 81.79 90.04
CA TRP A 187 11.05 83.24 90.27
C TRP A 187 9.91 83.63 91.22
N LYS A 188 8.71 83.07 91.00
CA LYS A 188 7.52 83.45 91.78
C LYS A 188 7.69 83.18 93.29
N ARG A 189 8.25 82.02 93.65
CA ARG A 189 8.54 81.66 95.06
C ARG A 189 9.43 82.68 95.78
N LYS A 190 10.42 83.28 95.09
CA LYS A 190 11.30 84.31 95.68
C LYS A 190 10.57 85.63 95.99
N TYR A 191 9.48 85.92 95.27
CA TYR A 191 8.67 87.11 95.48
C TYR A 191 7.77 86.94 96.72
N ASP A 192 7.10 85.79 96.83
CA ASP A 192 6.18 85.48 97.92
C ASP A 192 6.84 85.50 99.32
N ASP A 193 8.14 85.17 99.41
CA ASP A 193 8.91 85.23 100.66
C ASP A 193 9.35 86.66 101.05
N SER A 194 9.33 87.61 100.11
CA SER A 194 9.62 89.02 100.42
C SER A 194 8.43 89.73 101.06
N VAL A 195 7.20 89.33 100.72
CA VAL A 195 5.96 89.94 101.22
C VAL A 195 5.72 89.63 102.71
N LYS A 196 6.08 88.42 103.17
CA LYS A 196 5.84 87.92 104.55
C LYS A 196 6.63 88.63 105.65
N LYS A 197 7.39 89.68 105.34
CA LYS A 197 8.32 90.36 106.25
C LYS A 197 7.91 91.80 106.61
N GLY A 198 6.74 92.26 106.16
CA GLY A 198 6.34 93.67 106.20
C GLY A 198 5.33 94.10 107.29
N GLU A 199 4.63 93.17 107.94
CA GLU A 199 3.45 93.51 108.76
C GLU A 199 3.63 93.14 110.25
N LEU A 200 4.08 94.11 111.06
CA LEU A 200 4.09 93.98 112.53
C LEU A 200 4.05 95.38 113.19
N ASN A 201 3.28 95.50 114.27
CA ASN A 201 3.01 96.70 115.08
C ASN A 201 2.13 97.79 114.45
N THR A 202 0.91 97.92 114.98
CA THR A 202 0.49 99.19 115.61
C THR A 202 -0.44 98.85 116.77
N ASN A 203 -0.20 99.45 117.93
CA ASN A 203 -0.77 99.03 119.20
C ASN A 203 -1.44 100.22 119.90
N GLN A 204 -2.22 99.96 120.95
CA GLN A 204 -2.64 100.96 121.95
C GLN A 204 -3.51 102.15 121.46
N LEU A 205 -4.81 101.90 121.25
CA LEU A 205 -5.86 102.90 121.49
C LEU A 205 -7.05 102.29 122.26
N MET A 206 -6.73 101.53 123.31
CA MET A 206 -7.65 100.63 123.99
C MET A 206 -7.52 100.81 125.52
N GLU A 207 -8.45 101.55 126.14
CA GLU A 207 -8.80 101.32 127.56
C GLU A 207 -10.11 102.03 127.99
N THR A 208 -10.36 103.28 127.60
CA THR A 208 -11.46 104.08 128.18
C THR A 208 -12.72 104.20 127.32
N GLN A 209 -12.62 104.18 125.98
CA GLN A 209 -13.81 103.95 125.12
C GLN A 209 -14.40 102.54 125.37
N TYR A 210 -13.58 101.60 125.86
CA TYR A 210 -13.83 100.17 125.97
C TYR A 210 -15.10 99.79 126.76
N ARG A 211 -15.68 100.68 127.59
CA ARG A 211 -16.88 100.37 128.40
C ARG A 211 -18.21 100.60 127.65
N ILE A 212 -18.30 101.62 126.80
CA ILE A 212 -19.49 101.86 125.94
C ILE A 212 -19.29 101.16 124.59
N GLN A 213 -18.06 101.22 124.08
CA GLN A 213 -17.61 100.40 122.96
C GLN A 213 -17.76 98.90 123.28
N SER A 214 -17.79 98.42 124.53
CA SER A 214 -18.02 97.00 124.85
C SER A 214 -19.39 96.51 124.37
N LEU A 215 -20.49 97.21 124.70
CA LEU A 215 -21.83 96.77 124.29
C LEU A 215 -22.08 97.01 122.79
N GLU A 216 -21.55 98.11 122.23
CA GLU A 216 -21.55 98.28 120.78
C GLU A 216 -20.66 97.24 120.08
N ASN A 217 -19.53 96.82 120.67
CA ASN A 217 -18.69 95.76 120.14
C ASN A 217 -19.31 94.38 120.33
N GLU A 218 -20.14 94.11 121.33
CA GLU A 218 -20.87 92.83 121.38
C GLU A 218 -21.88 92.75 120.24
N LEU A 219 -22.58 93.84 119.95
CA LEU A 219 -23.55 93.90 118.85
C LEU A 219 -22.86 93.95 117.48
N LYS A 220 -21.77 94.73 117.35
CA LYS A 220 -20.91 94.76 116.16
C LYS A 220 -20.12 93.45 115.98
N ALA A 221 -19.72 92.75 117.04
CA ALA A 221 -19.06 91.44 116.95
C ALA A 221 -20.06 90.34 116.60
N LYS A 222 -21.28 90.36 117.15
CA LYS A 222 -22.35 89.46 116.69
C LYS A 222 -22.67 89.72 115.22
N ASN A 223 -22.73 90.98 114.79
CA ASN A 223 -22.89 91.31 113.36
C ASN A 223 -21.67 90.95 112.50
N THR A 224 -20.42 91.12 112.96
CA THR A 224 -19.24 90.69 112.19
C THR A 224 -19.09 89.17 112.17
N VAL A 225 -19.54 88.45 113.19
CA VAL A 225 -19.67 86.99 113.21
C VAL A 225 -20.79 86.53 112.26
N ILE A 226 -21.91 87.24 112.17
CA ILE A 226 -22.91 87.00 111.13
C ILE A 226 -22.31 87.27 109.74
N ASP A 227 -21.57 88.36 109.55
CA ASP A 227 -20.86 88.67 108.30
C ASP A 227 -19.81 87.62 107.92
N THR A 228 -19.04 87.08 108.88
CA THR A 228 -18.07 85.99 108.61
C THR A 228 -18.81 84.70 108.32
N LYS A 229 -19.87 84.36 109.05
CA LYS A 229 -20.72 83.19 108.75
C LYS A 229 -21.44 83.32 107.41
N ASP A 230 -21.87 84.50 107.00
CA ASP A 230 -22.41 84.74 105.65
C ASP A 230 -21.34 84.71 104.57
N LYS A 231 -20.08 85.10 104.86
CA LYS A 231 -18.94 84.94 103.95
C LYS A 231 -18.54 83.46 103.82
N GLU A 232 -18.61 82.70 104.91
CA GLU A 232 -18.42 81.24 104.92
C GLU A 232 -19.56 80.53 104.17
N LEU A 233 -20.83 80.87 104.44
CA LEU A 233 -21.99 80.34 103.72
C LEU A 233 -21.95 80.68 102.22
N ARG A 234 -21.50 81.88 101.84
CA ARG A 234 -21.28 82.24 100.43
C ARG A 234 -20.16 81.41 99.79
N LYS A 235 -19.06 81.13 100.50
CA LYS A 235 -18.01 80.20 100.05
C LYS A 235 -18.53 78.77 99.92
N ILE A 236 -19.24 78.26 100.93
CA ILE A 236 -19.83 76.91 100.95
C ILE A 236 -20.84 76.75 99.81
N ASN A 237 -21.73 77.73 99.59
CA ASN A 237 -22.69 77.71 98.49
C ASN A 237 -22.01 77.80 97.11
N SER A 238 -20.92 78.57 96.97
CA SER A 238 -20.11 78.59 95.75
C SER A 238 -19.43 77.24 95.50
N ASN A 239 -18.84 76.62 96.54
CA ASN A 239 -18.21 75.31 96.44
C ASN A 239 -19.25 74.22 96.14
N TYR A 240 -20.43 74.26 96.76
CA TYR A 240 -21.54 73.37 96.49
C TYR A 240 -22.05 73.50 95.05
N LYS A 241 -22.13 74.73 94.52
CA LYS A 241 -22.46 74.95 93.11
C LYS A 241 -21.42 74.32 92.17
N ILE A 242 -20.13 74.57 92.40
CA ILE A 242 -19.03 74.01 91.59
C ILE A 242 -19.03 72.47 91.67
N LEU A 243 -19.19 71.91 92.87
CA LEU A 243 -19.24 70.46 93.08
C LEU A 243 -20.45 69.84 92.38
N ARG A 244 -21.62 70.50 92.41
CA ARG A 244 -22.81 70.07 91.67
C ARG A 244 -22.60 70.11 90.15
N GLU A 245 -21.94 71.14 89.64
CA GLU A 245 -21.58 71.25 88.21
C GLU A 245 -20.57 70.16 87.80
N GLN A 246 -19.61 69.82 88.68
CA GLN A 246 -18.69 68.70 88.49
C GLN A 246 -19.41 67.34 88.50
N CYS A 247 -20.31 67.08 89.47
CA CYS A 247 -21.14 65.86 89.46
C CYS A 247 -21.94 65.74 88.16
N GLN A 248 -22.62 66.81 87.74
CA GLN A 248 -23.37 66.82 86.47
C GLN A 248 -22.50 66.63 85.22
N GLN A 249 -21.20 66.90 85.31
CA GLN A 249 -20.24 66.60 84.25
C GLN A 249 -19.80 65.12 84.28
N MET A 250 -19.55 64.57 85.47
CA MET A 250 -19.26 63.14 85.67
C MET A 250 -20.44 62.25 85.26
N ASP A 251 -21.68 62.65 85.56
CA ASP A 251 -22.90 61.94 85.13
C ASP A 251 -22.97 61.84 83.60
N LYS A 252 -22.72 62.96 82.90
CA LYS A 252 -22.69 63.01 81.43
C LYS A 252 -21.56 62.17 80.83
N GLN A 253 -20.38 62.19 81.43
CA GLN A 253 -19.26 61.33 81.01
C GLN A 253 -19.59 59.85 81.22
N THR A 254 -20.19 59.50 82.36
CA THR A 254 -20.63 58.13 82.67
C THR A 254 -21.64 57.62 81.64
N GLU A 255 -22.64 58.43 81.28
CA GLU A 255 -23.62 58.07 80.25
C GLU A 255 -22.98 57.99 78.84
N GLN A 256 -21.98 58.82 78.53
CA GLN A 256 -21.20 58.69 77.28
C GLN A 256 -20.38 57.40 77.23
N PHE A 257 -19.71 57.01 78.31
CA PHE A 257 -18.96 55.75 78.39
C PHE A 257 -19.89 54.53 78.30
N LYS A 258 -21.03 54.57 78.99
CA LYS A 258 -22.09 53.54 78.92
C LYS A 258 -22.62 53.37 77.48
N ASN A 259 -22.89 54.46 76.77
CA ASN A 259 -23.32 54.39 75.36
C ASN A 259 -22.22 53.84 74.43
N LYS A 260 -20.95 54.21 74.65
CA LYS A 260 -19.80 53.59 73.93
C LYS A 260 -19.68 52.09 74.22
N TYR A 261 -19.87 51.66 75.48
CA TYR A 261 -19.82 50.26 75.88
C TYR A 261 -20.93 49.42 75.22
N VAL A 262 -22.16 49.95 75.16
CA VAL A 262 -23.27 49.31 74.43
C VAL A 262 -22.96 49.22 72.92
N GLY A 263 -22.41 50.28 72.33
CA GLY A 263 -21.98 50.28 70.91
C GLY A 263 -20.91 49.22 70.61
N LEU A 264 -19.90 49.09 71.48
CA LEU A 264 -18.88 48.03 71.39
C LEU A 264 -19.48 46.63 71.57
N GLY A 265 -20.51 46.46 72.40
CA GLY A 265 -21.28 45.22 72.53
C GLY A 265 -21.92 44.80 71.20
N VAL A 266 -22.63 45.71 70.53
CA VAL A 266 -23.27 45.44 69.23
C VAL A 266 -22.24 45.14 68.14
N VAL A 267 -21.09 45.84 68.12
CA VAL A 267 -20.00 45.54 67.17
C VAL A 267 -19.39 44.16 67.45
N LYS A 268 -19.19 43.79 68.72
CA LYS A 268 -18.72 42.46 69.11
C LYS A 268 -19.68 41.34 68.68
N GLU A 269 -20.99 41.53 68.87
CA GLU A 269 -22.00 40.55 68.46
C GLU A 269 -22.02 40.35 66.93
N LYS A 270 -21.91 41.43 66.15
CA LYS A 270 -21.75 41.35 64.68
C LYS A 270 -20.49 40.57 64.31
N LEU A 271 -19.32 40.96 64.83
CA LEU A 271 -18.06 40.28 64.55
C LEU A 271 -18.08 38.78 64.93
N ILE A 272 -18.81 38.40 65.97
CA ILE A 272 -19.04 36.98 66.31
C ILE A 272 -19.88 36.30 65.23
N ALA A 273 -21.01 36.89 64.82
CA ALA A 273 -21.87 36.35 63.77
C ALA A 273 -21.16 36.24 62.41
N ASP A 274 -20.36 37.24 62.03
CA ASP A 274 -19.58 37.26 60.79
C ASP A 274 -18.49 36.17 60.82
N LYS A 275 -17.79 36.02 61.96
CA LYS A 275 -16.79 34.96 62.20
C LYS A 275 -17.41 33.56 62.23
N ASP A 276 -18.63 33.40 62.74
CA ASP A 276 -19.33 32.10 62.73
C ASP A 276 -19.88 31.77 61.33
N SER A 277 -20.39 32.77 60.60
CA SER A 277 -20.83 32.64 59.21
C SER A 277 -19.68 32.18 58.30
N THR A 278 -18.57 32.92 58.31
CA THR A 278 -17.34 32.58 57.55
C THR A 278 -16.76 31.22 57.95
N LEU A 279 -16.82 30.84 59.23
CA LEU A 279 -16.42 29.50 59.68
C LEU A 279 -17.31 28.40 59.06
N THR A 280 -18.63 28.60 58.97
CA THR A 280 -19.52 27.62 58.30
C THR A 280 -19.28 27.53 56.79
N GLU A 281 -18.93 28.64 56.14
CA GLU A 281 -18.57 28.65 54.71
C GLU A 281 -17.24 27.94 54.45
N VAL A 282 -16.21 28.18 55.28
CA VAL A 282 -14.94 27.44 55.23
C VAL A 282 -15.17 25.93 55.44
N GLN A 283 -16.06 25.54 56.37
CA GLN A 283 -16.42 24.13 56.57
C GLN A 283 -17.19 23.52 55.38
N LYS A 284 -18.01 24.31 54.68
CA LYS A 284 -18.69 23.88 53.46
C LYS A 284 -17.69 23.68 52.32
N LEU A 285 -16.87 24.68 52.03
CA LEU A 285 -15.84 24.63 50.99
C LEU A 285 -14.82 23.51 51.24
N SER A 286 -14.44 23.27 52.51
CA SER A 286 -13.59 22.15 52.89
C SER A 286 -14.18 20.78 52.53
N LYS A 287 -15.49 20.58 52.76
CA LYS A 287 -16.20 19.35 52.36
C LYS A 287 -16.30 19.22 50.84
N GLU A 288 -16.62 20.30 50.14
CA GLU A 288 -16.70 20.32 48.67
C GLU A 288 -15.34 19.97 48.04
N LEU A 289 -14.25 20.59 48.51
CA LEU A 289 -12.88 20.28 48.09
C LEU A 289 -12.51 18.81 48.35
N LEU A 290 -12.91 18.25 49.50
CA LEU A 290 -12.69 16.83 49.83
C LEU A 290 -13.48 15.89 48.90
N THR A 291 -14.70 16.26 48.49
CA THR A 291 -15.44 15.51 47.46
C THR A 291 -14.83 15.63 46.06
N VAL A 292 -14.35 16.81 45.67
CA VAL A 292 -13.62 16.99 44.39
C VAL A 292 -12.34 16.15 44.38
N ARG A 293 -11.64 16.08 45.53
CA ARG A 293 -10.44 15.26 45.69
C ARG A 293 -10.73 13.77 45.50
N SER A 294 -11.78 13.22 46.12
CA SER A 294 -12.11 11.80 45.96
C SER A 294 -12.58 11.42 44.55
N HIS A 295 -13.21 12.35 43.81
CA HIS A 295 -13.52 12.16 42.39
C HIS A 295 -12.25 12.17 41.53
N LEU A 296 -11.33 13.12 41.76
CA LEU A 296 -10.03 13.16 41.07
C LEU A 296 -9.25 11.86 41.33
N ASP A 297 -9.19 11.41 42.58
CA ASP A 297 -8.52 10.16 42.96
C ASP A 297 -9.23 8.92 42.36
N SER A 298 -10.49 8.99 41.91
CA SER A 298 -11.15 7.93 41.12
C SER A 298 -10.73 7.98 39.65
N VAL A 299 -10.84 9.16 39.02
CA VAL A 299 -10.48 9.38 37.61
C VAL A 299 -9.00 9.04 37.35
N LEU A 300 -8.10 9.28 38.32
CA LEU A 300 -6.70 8.88 38.23
C LEU A 300 -6.54 7.34 38.25
N ARG A 301 -7.30 6.61 39.07
CA ARG A 301 -7.30 5.13 39.09
C ARG A 301 -7.88 4.55 37.80
N GLU A 302 -8.95 5.15 37.27
CA GLU A 302 -9.57 4.76 35.99
C GLU A 302 -8.60 4.99 34.82
N ARG A 303 -7.92 6.14 34.78
CA ARG A 303 -6.84 6.45 33.82
C ARG A 303 -5.73 5.39 33.87
N ASP A 304 -5.27 5.04 35.07
CA ASP A 304 -4.13 4.13 35.22
C ASP A 304 -4.50 2.68 34.91
N ALA A 305 -5.74 2.25 35.22
CA ALA A 305 -6.28 0.97 34.77
C ALA A 305 -6.41 0.90 33.24
N LEU A 306 -6.97 1.93 32.60
CA LEU A 306 -7.05 2.03 31.14
C LEU A 306 -5.67 2.08 30.47
N LYS A 307 -4.67 2.65 31.13
CA LYS A 307 -3.29 2.63 30.63
C LYS A 307 -2.72 1.20 30.63
N VAL A 308 -2.88 0.45 31.72
CA VAL A 308 -2.43 -0.95 31.80
C VAL A 308 -3.12 -1.82 30.74
N GLU A 309 -4.42 -1.61 30.50
CA GLU A 309 -5.16 -2.28 29.42
C GLU A 309 -4.57 -1.95 28.03
N ILE A 310 -4.31 -0.67 27.75
CA ILE A 310 -3.68 -0.23 26.49
C ILE A 310 -2.27 -0.82 26.32
N ASP A 311 -1.47 -0.86 27.38
CA ASP A 311 -0.11 -1.39 27.34
C ASP A 311 -0.14 -2.93 27.15
N SER A 312 -1.07 -3.65 27.80
CA SER A 312 -1.28 -5.09 27.59
C SER A 312 -1.74 -5.43 26.16
N GLN A 313 -2.65 -4.64 25.58
CA GLN A 313 -3.08 -4.84 24.19
C GLN A 313 -1.94 -4.57 23.19
N ARG A 314 -1.02 -3.64 23.50
CA ARG A 314 0.17 -3.40 22.68
C ARG A 314 1.09 -4.61 22.64
N GLU A 315 1.34 -5.25 23.78
CA GLU A 315 2.16 -6.46 23.87
C GLU A 315 1.55 -7.62 23.05
N GLU A 316 0.23 -7.82 23.12
CA GLU A 316 -0.46 -8.83 22.29
C GLU A 316 -0.35 -8.55 20.78
N TYR A 317 -0.57 -7.29 20.36
CA TYR A 317 -0.38 -6.92 18.95
C TYR A 317 1.08 -7.05 18.50
N GLU A 318 2.06 -6.80 19.37
CA GLU A 318 3.48 -6.93 19.04
C GLU A 318 3.88 -8.41 18.90
N GLU A 319 3.39 -9.32 19.75
CA GLU A 319 3.59 -10.77 19.58
C GLU A 319 2.95 -11.28 18.27
N ILE A 320 1.74 -10.83 17.95
CA ILE A 320 1.07 -11.18 16.67
C ILE A 320 1.90 -10.69 15.48
N LEU A 321 2.37 -9.44 15.49
CA LEU A 321 3.22 -8.90 14.44
C LEU A 321 4.54 -9.66 14.30
N ASP A 322 5.15 -10.09 15.40
CA ASP A 322 6.39 -10.84 15.39
C ASP A 322 6.19 -12.31 14.94
N SER A 323 5.01 -12.88 15.19
CA SER A 323 4.57 -14.16 14.62
C SER A 323 4.39 -14.08 13.10
N GLU A 324 3.73 -13.04 12.57
CA GLU A 324 3.59 -12.84 11.12
C GLU A 324 4.93 -12.53 10.43
N ARG A 325 5.84 -11.79 11.07
CA ARG A 325 7.22 -11.60 10.56
C ARG A 325 7.98 -12.93 10.43
N LYS A 326 7.83 -13.84 11.38
CA LYS A 326 8.43 -15.19 11.34
C LYS A 326 7.83 -16.05 10.22
N LYS A 327 6.51 -15.95 9.99
CA LYS A 327 5.83 -16.62 8.86
C LYS A 327 6.26 -16.07 7.50
N LEU A 328 6.36 -14.74 7.37
CA LEU A 328 6.79 -14.07 6.14
C LEU A 328 8.22 -14.47 5.76
N THR A 329 9.17 -14.39 6.71
CA THR A 329 10.56 -14.78 6.46
C THR A 329 10.73 -16.28 6.17
N ALA A 330 9.90 -17.15 6.75
CA ALA A 330 9.82 -18.56 6.37
C ALA A 330 9.30 -18.76 4.93
N ALA A 331 8.29 -18.00 4.50
CA ALA A 331 7.79 -18.04 3.13
C ALA A 331 8.81 -17.47 2.11
N GLU A 332 9.52 -16.39 2.45
CA GLU A 332 10.57 -15.81 1.62
C GLU A 332 11.76 -16.76 1.44
N THR A 333 12.18 -17.45 2.51
CA THR A 333 13.26 -18.44 2.43
C THR A 333 12.85 -19.70 1.66
N GLN A 334 11.60 -20.15 1.78
CA GLN A 334 11.07 -21.21 0.91
C GLN A 334 11.05 -20.77 -0.56
N LEU A 335 10.55 -19.57 -0.86
CA LEU A 335 10.53 -19.02 -2.23
C LEU A 335 11.95 -18.88 -2.81
N ALA A 336 12.96 -18.57 -1.98
CA ALA A 336 14.36 -18.53 -2.39
C ALA A 336 14.91 -19.94 -2.72
N ASN A 337 14.52 -20.97 -1.95
CA ASN A 337 14.85 -22.37 -2.22
C ASN A 337 14.18 -22.86 -3.51
N ASP A 338 12.89 -22.57 -3.71
CA ASP A 338 12.16 -22.93 -4.91
C ASP A 338 12.78 -22.26 -6.15
N ARG A 339 13.13 -20.98 -6.07
CA ARG A 339 13.89 -20.25 -7.11
C ARG A 339 15.31 -20.79 -7.34
N LYS A 340 15.89 -21.55 -6.42
CA LYS A 340 17.16 -22.28 -6.65
C LYS A 340 16.88 -23.60 -7.37
N MET A 341 15.87 -24.35 -6.93
CA MET A 341 15.43 -25.58 -7.59
C MET A 341 15.00 -25.35 -9.05
N TYR A 342 14.26 -24.29 -9.35
CA TYR A 342 13.85 -23.97 -10.73
C TYR A 342 15.07 -23.69 -11.62
N ARG A 343 16.07 -22.93 -11.16
CA ARG A 343 17.32 -22.73 -11.92
C ARG A 343 18.10 -24.03 -12.13
N GLU A 344 18.17 -24.89 -11.11
CA GLU A 344 18.74 -26.23 -11.24
C GLU A 344 17.94 -27.17 -12.17
N LEU A 345 16.71 -26.83 -12.56
CA LEU A 345 15.92 -27.53 -13.57
C LEU A 345 16.09 -26.88 -14.95
N GLU A 346 16.14 -25.56 -15.04
CA GLU A 346 16.49 -24.79 -16.25
C GLU A 346 17.89 -25.19 -16.77
N ASP A 347 18.88 -25.29 -15.88
CA ASP A 347 20.22 -25.80 -16.20
C ASP A 347 20.17 -27.25 -16.75
N LYS A 348 19.34 -28.12 -16.17
CA LYS A 348 19.20 -29.51 -16.63
C LYS A 348 18.52 -29.59 -18.00
N ILE A 349 17.51 -28.76 -18.25
CA ILE A 349 16.83 -28.67 -19.54
C ILE A 349 17.81 -28.17 -20.61
N SER A 350 18.55 -27.08 -20.34
CA SER A 350 19.58 -26.54 -21.26
C SER A 350 20.66 -27.57 -21.61
N ASN A 351 21.13 -28.36 -20.64
CA ASN A 351 22.07 -29.46 -20.89
C ASN A 351 21.44 -30.60 -21.71
N GLN A 352 20.15 -30.90 -21.53
CA GLN A 352 19.43 -31.89 -22.33
C GLN A 352 19.18 -31.41 -23.76
N GLU A 353 18.81 -30.14 -23.96
CA GLU A 353 18.67 -29.50 -25.27
C GLU A 353 19.99 -29.52 -26.04
N GLN A 354 21.11 -29.16 -25.41
CA GLN A 354 22.44 -29.26 -26.01
C GLN A 354 22.79 -30.71 -26.40
N SER A 355 22.43 -31.69 -25.56
CA SER A 355 22.61 -33.11 -25.90
C SER A 355 21.74 -33.53 -27.09
N LEU A 356 20.50 -33.05 -27.20
CA LEU A 356 19.64 -33.31 -28.35
C LEU A 356 20.23 -32.72 -29.64
N TYR A 357 20.64 -31.44 -29.64
CA TYR A 357 21.33 -30.85 -30.80
C TYR A 357 22.56 -31.67 -31.24
N SER A 358 23.38 -32.16 -30.30
CA SER A 358 24.54 -33.01 -30.64
C SER A 358 24.16 -34.39 -31.17
N ASN A 359 22.97 -34.91 -30.83
CA ASN A 359 22.44 -36.15 -31.40
C ASN A 359 21.84 -35.90 -32.80
N ASP A 360 21.19 -34.75 -33.01
CA ASP A 360 20.63 -34.36 -34.32
C ASP A 360 21.76 -34.15 -35.36
N GLU A 361 22.90 -33.55 -34.97
CA GLU A 361 24.12 -33.50 -35.78
C GLU A 361 24.59 -34.90 -36.22
N VAL A 362 24.54 -35.88 -35.31
CA VAL A 362 24.92 -37.28 -35.59
C VAL A 362 23.88 -37.96 -36.50
N ILE A 363 22.58 -37.68 -36.33
CA ILE A 363 21.51 -38.19 -37.20
C ILE A 363 21.70 -37.66 -38.63
N VAL A 364 21.90 -36.36 -38.81
CA VAL A 364 22.15 -35.75 -40.13
C VAL A 364 23.41 -36.33 -40.80
N ALA A 365 24.48 -36.59 -40.02
CA ALA A 365 25.67 -37.25 -40.53
C ALA A 365 25.43 -38.72 -40.96
N LEU A 366 24.55 -39.44 -40.25
CA LEU A 366 24.15 -40.81 -40.60
C LEU A 366 23.22 -40.84 -41.82
N ASP A 367 22.24 -39.95 -41.92
CA ASP A 367 21.33 -39.86 -43.07
C ASP A 367 22.06 -39.45 -44.36
N SER A 368 23.03 -38.54 -44.27
CA SER A 368 23.96 -38.24 -45.35
C SER A 368 24.77 -39.49 -45.76
N LYS A 369 25.21 -40.30 -44.79
CA LYS A 369 25.94 -41.54 -45.07
C LYS A 369 25.05 -42.64 -45.66
N ILE A 370 23.79 -42.73 -45.24
CA ILE A 370 22.78 -43.64 -45.82
C ILE A 370 22.52 -43.23 -47.27
N SER A 371 22.20 -41.96 -47.52
CA SER A 371 21.96 -41.41 -48.87
C SER A 371 23.08 -41.76 -49.83
N HIS A 372 24.34 -41.57 -49.42
CA HIS A 372 25.50 -41.91 -50.25
C HIS A 372 25.68 -43.43 -50.47
N LEU A 373 25.26 -44.28 -49.53
CA LEU A 373 25.25 -45.73 -49.73
C LEU A 373 24.11 -46.18 -50.66
N GLU A 374 22.98 -45.47 -50.67
CA GLU A 374 21.88 -45.68 -51.62
C GLU A 374 22.27 -45.25 -53.05
N GLU A 375 22.97 -44.13 -53.21
CA GLU A 375 23.60 -43.73 -54.49
C GLU A 375 24.53 -44.83 -55.03
N GLN A 376 25.43 -45.34 -54.20
CA GLN A 376 26.33 -46.44 -54.58
C GLN A 376 25.55 -47.71 -54.95
N LEU A 377 24.50 -48.04 -54.20
CA LEU A 377 23.63 -49.18 -54.49
C LEU A 377 22.86 -49.02 -55.81
N ILE A 378 22.44 -47.80 -56.16
CA ILE A 378 21.81 -47.48 -57.45
C ILE A 378 22.83 -47.61 -58.58
N ALA A 379 24.03 -47.06 -58.44
CA ALA A 379 25.10 -47.18 -59.43
C ALA A 379 25.46 -48.65 -59.72
N ILE A 380 25.64 -49.47 -58.67
CA ILE A 380 25.91 -50.91 -58.80
C ILE A 380 24.73 -51.65 -59.46
N LYS A 381 23.48 -51.28 -59.16
CA LYS A 381 22.30 -51.85 -59.83
C LYS A 381 22.25 -51.47 -61.32
N GLU A 382 22.61 -50.25 -61.68
CA GLU A 382 22.72 -49.85 -63.09
C GLU A 382 23.83 -50.60 -63.82
N GLU A 383 25.01 -50.75 -63.21
CA GLU A 383 26.12 -51.53 -63.78
C GLU A 383 25.71 -53.00 -63.97
N ALA A 384 25.06 -53.61 -62.97
CA ALA A 384 24.48 -54.94 -63.10
C ALA A 384 23.43 -55.02 -64.24
N ALA A 385 22.56 -54.03 -64.39
CA ALA A 385 21.58 -53.98 -65.49
C ALA A 385 22.24 -53.81 -66.87
N LYS A 386 23.30 -52.99 -66.98
CA LYS A 386 24.15 -52.85 -68.17
C LYS A 386 24.80 -54.19 -68.52
N HIS A 387 25.36 -54.90 -67.54
CA HIS A 387 25.96 -56.23 -67.72
C HIS A 387 24.93 -57.32 -68.09
N ILE A 388 23.74 -57.34 -67.47
CA ILE A 388 22.65 -58.25 -67.85
C ILE A 388 22.25 -58.02 -69.31
N THR A 389 22.19 -56.75 -69.74
CA THR A 389 21.88 -56.38 -71.13
C THR A 389 22.96 -56.83 -72.11
N THR A 390 24.25 -56.67 -71.78
CA THR A 390 25.33 -57.18 -72.65
C THR A 390 25.38 -58.71 -72.69
N ILE A 391 25.13 -59.39 -71.58
CA ILE A 391 25.00 -60.86 -71.53
C ILE A 391 23.81 -61.33 -72.40
N GLY A 392 22.67 -60.63 -72.35
CA GLY A 392 21.53 -60.90 -73.24
C GLY A 392 21.90 -60.76 -74.72
N ASN A 393 22.50 -59.62 -75.10
CA ASN A 393 22.95 -59.38 -76.47
C ASN A 393 23.97 -60.43 -76.96
N LEU A 394 24.92 -60.84 -76.10
CA LEU A 394 25.88 -61.90 -76.40
C LEU A 394 25.21 -63.27 -76.54
N LYS A 395 24.19 -63.56 -75.72
CA LYS A 395 23.40 -64.81 -75.84
C LYS A 395 22.60 -64.85 -77.13
N ASP A 396 22.01 -63.73 -77.56
CA ASP A 396 21.29 -63.60 -78.82
C ASP A 396 22.21 -63.63 -80.06
N GLN A 397 23.44 -63.12 -79.93
CA GLN A 397 24.47 -63.30 -80.96
C GLN A 397 24.92 -64.77 -81.03
N ASN A 398 25.14 -65.42 -79.88
CA ASN A 398 25.53 -66.81 -79.81
C ASN A 398 24.44 -67.72 -80.39
N SER A 399 23.16 -67.55 -80.03
CA SER A 399 22.06 -68.34 -80.59
C SER A 399 21.88 -68.16 -82.10
N LYS A 400 22.08 -66.94 -82.63
CA LYS A 400 22.13 -66.68 -84.08
C LYS A 400 23.30 -67.39 -84.75
N LEU A 401 24.48 -67.42 -84.12
CA LEU A 401 25.63 -68.17 -84.62
C LEU A 401 25.37 -69.68 -84.56
N THR A 402 24.83 -70.22 -83.46
CA THR A 402 24.45 -71.64 -83.34
C THR A 402 23.43 -72.03 -84.41
N HIS A 403 22.41 -71.21 -84.65
CA HIS A 403 21.43 -71.47 -85.71
C HIS A 403 22.03 -71.35 -87.12
N GLY A 404 22.94 -70.39 -87.35
CA GLY A 404 23.69 -70.28 -88.60
C GLY A 404 24.62 -71.47 -88.87
N PHE A 405 25.27 -72.01 -87.82
CA PHE A 405 26.01 -73.26 -87.89
C PHE A 405 25.09 -74.45 -88.17
N GLN A 406 23.94 -74.55 -87.48
CA GLN A 406 22.95 -75.60 -87.69
C GLN A 406 22.42 -75.61 -89.14
N GLN A 407 22.03 -74.46 -89.69
CA GLN A 407 21.68 -74.30 -91.12
C GLN A 407 22.84 -74.56 -92.11
N SER A 408 24.08 -74.62 -91.61
CA SER A 408 25.26 -74.96 -92.42
C SER A 408 25.57 -76.44 -92.35
N VAL A 409 25.28 -77.10 -91.21
CA VAL A 409 25.30 -78.57 -91.07
C VAL A 409 24.17 -79.18 -91.91
N GLU A 410 22.95 -78.69 -91.80
CA GLU A 410 21.80 -79.16 -92.60
C GLU A 410 22.08 -79.10 -94.11
N LYS A 411 22.86 -78.13 -94.58
CA LYS A 411 23.30 -78.03 -95.98
C LYS A 411 24.45 -78.96 -96.34
N VAL A 412 25.28 -79.37 -95.37
CA VAL A 412 26.24 -80.46 -95.58
C VAL A 412 25.47 -81.76 -95.68
N ASP A 413 24.50 -82.01 -94.79
CA ASP A 413 23.64 -83.20 -94.82
C ASP A 413 22.86 -83.31 -96.15
N GLU A 414 22.22 -82.22 -96.62
CA GLU A 414 21.58 -82.14 -97.95
C GLU A 414 22.56 -82.45 -99.11
N LEU A 415 23.81 -82.00 -98.99
CA LEU A 415 24.85 -82.25 -100.00
C LEU A 415 25.38 -83.68 -99.93
N GLU A 416 25.46 -84.29 -98.75
CA GLU A 416 25.83 -85.69 -98.56
C GLU A 416 24.73 -86.62 -99.09
N GLU A 417 23.44 -86.39 -98.78
CA GLU A 417 22.32 -87.09 -99.43
C GLU A 417 22.36 -86.92 -100.96
N ARG A 418 22.69 -85.72 -101.44
CA ARG A 418 22.81 -85.47 -102.89
C ARG A 418 23.99 -86.22 -103.50
N ILE A 419 25.09 -86.37 -102.77
CA ILE A 419 26.27 -87.15 -103.18
C ILE A 419 25.96 -88.64 -103.17
N GLU A 420 25.26 -89.19 -102.17
CA GLU A 420 24.80 -90.58 -102.16
C GLU A 420 23.80 -90.87 -103.29
N SER A 421 22.87 -89.95 -103.53
CA SER A 421 21.94 -90.00 -104.67
C SER A 421 22.68 -90.02 -106.02
N LEU A 422 23.77 -89.27 -106.14
CA LEU A 422 24.60 -89.24 -107.35
C LEU A 422 25.49 -90.49 -107.48
N HIS A 423 26.03 -91.04 -106.40
CA HIS A 423 26.69 -92.35 -106.41
C HIS A 423 25.72 -93.45 -106.84
N THR A 424 24.52 -93.49 -106.27
CA THR A 424 23.46 -94.45 -106.67
C THR A 424 23.12 -94.34 -108.16
N GLN A 425 23.07 -93.11 -108.72
CA GLN A 425 22.87 -92.90 -110.16
C GLN A 425 24.08 -93.33 -111.01
N LEU A 426 25.30 -93.20 -110.49
CA LEU A 426 26.52 -93.69 -111.14
C LEU A 426 26.59 -95.22 -111.11
N ASP A 427 26.24 -95.86 -110.00
CA ASP A 427 26.17 -97.32 -109.86
C ASP A 427 25.15 -97.89 -110.85
N VAL A 428 23.93 -97.34 -110.90
CA VAL A 428 22.91 -97.73 -111.89
C VAL A 428 23.41 -97.53 -113.33
N ARG A 429 24.21 -96.49 -113.59
CA ARG A 429 24.81 -96.23 -114.91
C ARG A 429 25.97 -97.16 -115.25
N GLU A 430 26.81 -97.52 -114.29
CA GLU A 430 27.84 -98.53 -114.47
C GLU A 430 27.18 -99.90 -114.72
N ASP A 431 26.09 -100.20 -114.03
CA ASP A 431 25.31 -101.42 -114.21
C ASP A 431 24.58 -101.46 -115.57
N GLU A 432 24.05 -100.33 -116.05
CA GLU A 432 23.56 -100.16 -117.44
C GLU A 432 24.69 -100.39 -118.46
N ILE A 433 25.84 -99.74 -118.29
CA ILE A 433 27.04 -99.89 -119.13
C ILE A 433 27.58 -101.33 -119.07
N ASN A 434 27.46 -102.03 -117.94
CA ASN A 434 27.89 -103.42 -117.79
C ASN A 434 26.91 -104.41 -118.44
N ARG A 435 25.60 -104.10 -118.43
CA ARG A 435 24.60 -104.79 -119.25
C ARG A 435 24.85 -104.57 -120.74
N GLU A 436 25.17 -103.35 -121.17
CA GLU A 436 25.56 -103.04 -122.56
C GLU A 436 26.86 -103.76 -122.96
N LYS A 437 27.93 -103.70 -122.15
CA LYS A 437 29.15 -104.49 -122.35
C LYS A 437 28.83 -105.98 -122.47
N GLY A 438 27.94 -106.51 -121.63
CA GLY A 438 27.47 -107.90 -121.70
C GLY A 438 26.78 -108.23 -123.02
N ALA A 439 25.90 -107.35 -123.50
CA ALA A 439 25.25 -107.48 -124.80
C ALA A 439 26.25 -107.36 -125.97
N TYR A 440 27.21 -106.43 -125.91
CA TYR A 440 28.30 -106.32 -126.88
C TYR A 440 29.22 -107.54 -126.86
N ILE A 441 29.49 -108.15 -125.70
CA ILE A 441 30.25 -109.40 -125.59
C ILE A 441 29.46 -110.57 -126.20
N GLN A 442 28.14 -110.64 -126.01
CA GLN A 442 27.29 -111.61 -126.71
C GLN A 442 27.27 -111.37 -128.23
N GLN A 443 27.18 -110.11 -128.67
CA GLN A 443 27.22 -109.75 -130.09
C GLN A 443 28.59 -110.07 -130.71
N LEU A 444 29.69 -109.82 -130.01
CA LEU A 444 31.04 -110.22 -130.40
C LEU A 444 31.22 -111.73 -130.39
N ALA A 445 30.56 -112.47 -129.49
CA ALA A 445 30.55 -113.94 -129.52
C ALA A 445 29.73 -114.51 -130.70
N GLN A 446 28.64 -113.86 -131.09
CA GLN A 446 27.89 -114.18 -132.31
C GLN A 446 28.71 -113.85 -133.56
N GLN A 447 29.33 -112.67 -133.62
CA GLN A 447 30.22 -112.27 -134.72
C GLN A 447 31.47 -113.14 -134.78
N LYS A 448 32.01 -113.61 -133.66
CA LYS A 448 33.12 -114.58 -133.64
C LYS A 448 32.68 -115.91 -134.25
N LYS A 449 31.51 -116.44 -133.88
CA LYS A 449 30.95 -117.64 -134.53
C LYS A 449 30.68 -117.45 -136.03
N ALA A 450 30.32 -116.23 -136.45
CA ALA A 450 30.21 -115.89 -137.87
C ALA A 450 31.58 -115.80 -138.56
N ILE A 451 32.62 -115.32 -137.87
CA ILE A 451 34.01 -115.31 -138.35
C ILE A 451 34.53 -116.75 -138.48
N ASP A 452 34.33 -117.61 -137.48
CA ASP A 452 34.71 -119.02 -137.52
C ASP A 452 34.05 -119.72 -138.73
N HIS A 453 32.75 -119.46 -138.99
CA HIS A 453 32.02 -120.00 -140.15
C HIS A 453 32.39 -119.34 -141.50
N LEU A 454 33.09 -118.19 -141.50
CA LEU A 454 33.56 -117.50 -142.70
C LEU A 454 35.07 -117.67 -142.95
N GLN A 455 35.79 -118.40 -142.10
CA GLN A 455 37.20 -118.73 -142.28
C GLN A 455 37.45 -120.08 -142.96
N ASP A 456 36.48 -121.00 -142.95
CA ASP A 456 36.53 -122.27 -143.69
C ASP A 456 36.20 -122.15 -145.20
N THR A 457 35.76 -120.97 -145.68
CA THR A 457 35.49 -120.74 -147.10
C THR A 457 36.04 -119.42 -147.64
N ASN A 458 36.98 -119.56 -148.59
CA ASN A 458 37.39 -118.57 -149.61
C ASN A 458 38.40 -117.48 -149.18
N ASP A 459 39.67 -117.85 -149.13
CA ASP A 459 40.81 -116.95 -149.36
C ASP A 459 40.64 -116.12 -150.65
N SER A 460 40.48 -114.79 -150.54
CA SER A 460 41.06 -113.80 -151.51
C SER A 460 40.63 -112.33 -151.29
N LEU A 461 41.62 -111.45 -151.07
CA LEU A 461 41.65 -110.02 -151.50
C LEU A 461 40.62 -109.06 -150.81
N ILE A 462 40.82 -107.72 -150.65
CA ILE A 462 41.93 -106.79 -150.93
C ILE A 462 41.94 -105.60 -149.94
N LYS A 463 42.98 -104.74 -149.97
CA LYS A 463 43.31 -103.65 -149.00
C LYS A 463 42.74 -102.26 -149.37
N GLN A 464 42.50 -101.35 -148.39
CA GLN A 464 42.64 -99.85 -148.41
C GLN A 464 42.03 -99.20 -147.12
N LYS A 465 42.15 -97.89 -146.76
CA LYS A 465 43.32 -96.95 -146.60
C LYS A 465 42.87 -95.58 -145.97
N LYS A 466 43.53 -95.08 -144.90
CA LYS A 466 43.65 -93.63 -144.46
C LYS A 466 42.36 -92.86 -144.06
N PHE A 467 42.32 -91.65 -143.44
CA PHE A 467 43.15 -90.88 -142.44
C PHE A 467 42.40 -89.52 -142.13
N VAL A 468 42.83 -88.71 -141.11
CA VAL A 468 42.55 -87.24 -140.81
C VAL A 468 41.94 -86.91 -139.41
N PRO A 469 42.47 -85.88 -138.69
CA PRO A 469 41.80 -85.24 -137.53
C PRO A 469 41.80 -83.67 -137.46
N ASN A 470 40.90 -83.11 -136.62
CA ASN A 470 40.90 -81.80 -135.88
C ASN A 470 40.66 -80.40 -136.54
N SER A 471 39.49 -79.79 -136.18
CA SER A 471 39.25 -78.38 -135.71
C SER A 471 39.56 -77.15 -136.63
N PRO A 472 39.20 -75.86 -136.32
CA PRO A 472 38.40 -75.29 -135.19
C PRO A 472 37.38 -74.11 -135.51
N ARG A 473 36.71 -73.59 -134.46
CA ARG A 473 36.12 -72.21 -134.23
C ARG A 473 34.84 -71.66 -134.98
N GLN A 474 33.84 -71.25 -134.16
CA GLN A 474 33.00 -70.00 -134.12
C GLN A 474 32.77 -69.09 -135.36
N PRO A 475 31.61 -68.38 -135.55
CA PRO A 475 31.17 -67.27 -134.64
C PRO A 475 29.65 -66.82 -134.57
N ASN A 476 29.38 -65.87 -133.63
CA ASN A 476 28.42 -64.71 -133.58
C ASN A 476 26.85 -64.78 -133.64
N CYS A 477 26.23 -64.16 -132.59
CA CYS A 477 25.26 -63.03 -132.48
C CYS A 477 24.66 -62.33 -133.76
N PRO A 478 23.55 -61.52 -133.69
CA PRO A 478 23.26 -60.47 -132.66
C PRO A 478 21.78 -59.98 -132.34
N LEU A 479 21.61 -59.27 -131.19
CA LEU A 479 20.72 -58.10 -130.87
C LEU A 479 19.17 -58.19 -131.12
N GLU A 480 18.24 -57.31 -130.68
CA GLU A 480 18.12 -56.06 -129.84
C GLU A 480 17.02 -56.29 -128.75
N MET A 481 16.75 -55.55 -127.64
CA MET A 481 17.10 -54.22 -127.07
C MET A 481 16.10 -53.04 -127.31
N ASN A 482 15.29 -52.65 -126.31
CA ASN A 482 14.61 -51.30 -126.25
C ASN A 482 14.09 -50.80 -124.86
N ASP A 483 14.40 -51.43 -123.71
CA ASP A 483 13.72 -51.06 -122.43
C ASP A 483 14.36 -49.94 -121.59
N LEU A 484 15.62 -49.56 -121.82
CA LEU A 484 16.35 -48.63 -120.94
C LEU A 484 15.76 -47.21 -120.85
N TYR A 485 14.92 -46.79 -121.81
CA TYR A 485 14.31 -45.45 -121.78
C TYR A 485 13.14 -45.29 -120.81
N LYS A 486 12.55 -46.39 -120.29
CA LYS A 486 11.48 -46.32 -119.28
C LYS A 486 12.03 -46.16 -117.86
N SER A 487 13.03 -46.96 -117.48
CA SER A 487 13.60 -46.96 -116.12
C SER A 487 14.13 -45.58 -115.70
N LEU A 488 14.70 -44.81 -116.64
CA LEU A 488 15.20 -43.46 -116.39
C LEU A 488 14.08 -42.41 -116.13
N ALA A 489 12.84 -42.67 -116.56
CA ALA A 489 11.70 -41.83 -116.23
C ALA A 489 11.17 -42.13 -114.83
N GLU A 490 11.12 -43.41 -114.45
CA GLU A 490 10.71 -43.87 -113.12
C GLU A 490 11.72 -43.43 -112.03
N GLU A 491 13.02 -43.51 -112.30
CA GLU A 491 14.05 -43.03 -111.38
C GLU A 491 13.96 -41.51 -111.12
N LYS A 492 13.60 -40.71 -112.13
CA LYS A 492 13.35 -39.27 -111.96
C LYS A 492 12.10 -38.98 -111.14
N SER A 493 11.08 -39.83 -111.22
CA SER A 493 9.90 -39.76 -110.35
C SER A 493 10.25 -40.09 -108.89
N ASN A 494 11.07 -41.13 -108.66
CA ASN A 494 11.57 -41.47 -107.33
C ASN A 494 12.49 -40.40 -106.74
N ASN A 495 13.41 -39.81 -107.51
CA ASN A 495 14.22 -38.69 -107.05
C ASN A 495 13.36 -37.49 -106.64
N ARG A 496 12.28 -37.18 -107.38
CA ARG A 496 11.34 -36.11 -106.99
C ARG A 496 10.63 -36.43 -105.67
N ARG A 497 10.12 -37.65 -105.49
CA ARG A 497 9.54 -38.11 -104.22
C ARG A 497 10.52 -38.02 -103.05
N LEU A 498 11.79 -38.39 -103.25
CA LEU A 498 12.83 -38.27 -102.23
C LEU A 498 13.15 -36.81 -101.89
N VAL A 499 13.11 -35.89 -102.86
CA VAL A 499 13.24 -34.44 -102.59
C VAL A 499 12.06 -33.90 -101.79
N ASP A 500 10.82 -34.29 -102.13
CA ASP A 500 9.62 -33.87 -101.40
C ASP A 500 9.62 -34.43 -99.95
N GLU A 501 10.03 -35.69 -99.77
CA GLU A 501 10.23 -36.35 -98.46
C GLU A 501 11.31 -35.65 -97.62
N ILE A 502 12.46 -35.30 -98.23
CA ILE A 502 13.53 -34.54 -97.57
C ILE A 502 13.09 -33.11 -97.21
N GLN A 503 12.19 -32.49 -97.98
CA GLN A 503 11.60 -31.20 -97.61
C GLN A 503 10.65 -31.33 -96.42
N ARG A 504 9.82 -32.38 -96.37
CA ARG A 504 8.96 -32.66 -95.20
C ARG A 504 9.79 -32.89 -93.93
N LEU A 505 10.77 -33.78 -93.99
CA LEU A 505 11.67 -34.08 -92.86
C LEU A 505 12.48 -32.85 -92.40
N LYS A 506 12.77 -31.88 -93.29
CA LYS A 506 13.36 -30.58 -92.91
C LYS A 506 12.35 -29.64 -92.25
N GLY A 507 11.07 -29.73 -92.60
CA GLY A 507 9.98 -29.08 -91.87
C GLY A 507 9.87 -29.64 -90.45
N ASP A 508 9.78 -30.95 -90.33
CA ASP A 508 9.67 -31.67 -89.04
C ASP A 508 10.90 -31.42 -88.15
N ALA A 509 12.11 -31.47 -88.73
CA ALA A 509 13.34 -31.14 -87.99
C ALA A 509 13.38 -29.68 -87.50
N ASN A 510 12.79 -28.73 -88.24
CA ASN A 510 12.66 -27.34 -87.76
C ASN A 510 11.53 -27.17 -86.73
N TYR A 511 10.45 -27.96 -86.81
CA TYR A 511 9.41 -28.03 -85.78
C TYR A 511 10.02 -28.53 -84.46
N PHE A 512 10.66 -29.71 -84.46
CA PHE A 512 11.33 -30.25 -83.27
C PHE A 512 12.46 -29.33 -82.77
N LYS A 513 13.16 -28.61 -83.64
CA LYS A 513 14.17 -27.62 -83.23
C LYS A 513 13.54 -26.42 -82.49
N ASN A 514 12.37 -25.96 -82.90
CA ASN A 514 11.62 -24.91 -82.20
C ASN A 514 10.96 -25.43 -80.91
N GLU A 515 10.52 -26.68 -80.89
CA GLU A 515 9.99 -27.35 -79.69
C GLU A 515 11.09 -27.55 -78.64
N VAL A 516 12.26 -28.06 -79.04
CA VAL A 516 13.47 -28.12 -78.20
C VAL A 516 13.94 -26.74 -77.77
N PHE A 517 13.78 -25.69 -78.59
CA PHE A 517 14.10 -24.31 -78.18
C PHE A 517 13.14 -23.80 -77.09
N GLN A 518 11.84 -24.09 -77.19
CA GLN A 518 10.87 -23.75 -76.14
C GLN A 518 11.09 -24.56 -74.86
N LEU A 519 11.29 -25.89 -74.97
CA LEU A 519 11.66 -26.74 -73.83
C LEU A 519 12.96 -26.29 -73.16
N LYS A 520 13.96 -25.83 -73.93
CA LYS A 520 15.23 -25.29 -73.40
C LYS A 520 15.08 -23.92 -72.73
N ASN A 521 14.03 -23.17 -73.03
CA ASN A 521 13.67 -21.97 -72.27
C ASN A 521 12.80 -22.30 -71.04
N SER A 522 12.05 -23.42 -71.05
CA SER A 522 11.33 -23.94 -69.88
C SER A 522 12.23 -24.66 -68.87
N LEU A 523 13.35 -25.24 -69.33
CA LEU A 523 14.37 -25.93 -68.52
C LEU A 523 15.52 -25.01 -68.11
N LYS A 524 15.24 -23.73 -67.78
CA LYS A 524 16.28 -22.80 -67.32
C LYS A 524 15.87 -21.91 -66.14
N CYS A 525 15.44 -22.58 -65.08
CA CYS A 525 15.63 -22.28 -63.65
C CYS A 525 15.41 -23.62 -62.91
N ASP A 526 16.03 -23.97 -61.80
CA ASP A 526 17.34 -23.65 -61.21
C ASP A 526 17.72 -24.85 -60.28
N ASP A 527 18.85 -24.77 -59.57
CA ASP A 527 19.40 -25.70 -58.54
C ASP A 527 20.57 -26.61 -58.95
N LEU A 528 21.54 -26.91 -58.07
CA LEU A 528 22.09 -26.21 -56.88
C LEU A 528 23.53 -26.76 -56.69
N SER A 529 24.55 -25.99 -56.34
CA SER A 529 24.93 -25.58 -54.96
C SER A 529 26.19 -24.70 -55.10
N VAL A 530 26.70 -23.91 -54.15
CA VAL A 530 26.58 -23.78 -52.69
C VAL A 530 26.47 -22.26 -52.43
N GLU A 531 25.75 -21.68 -51.45
CA GLU A 531 25.77 -21.90 -50.00
C GLU A 531 24.57 -21.22 -49.29
N SER A 532 24.02 -21.85 -48.23
CA SER A 532 23.17 -21.25 -47.17
C SER A 532 22.03 -20.25 -47.51
N ASN A 533 20.77 -20.65 -47.27
CA ASN A 533 19.83 -20.03 -46.30
C ASN A 533 18.36 -20.44 -46.58
N GLU A 534 17.58 -20.70 -45.52
CA GLU A 534 16.16 -21.07 -45.62
C GLU A 534 15.16 -19.92 -45.39
N HIS A 535 13.90 -20.24 -45.72
CA HIS A 535 12.72 -19.41 -45.99
C HIS A 535 12.29 -18.27 -45.04
N VAL A 536 12.05 -17.11 -45.67
CA VAL A 536 10.77 -16.37 -45.77
C VAL A 536 9.85 -16.19 -44.53
N PHE A 537 9.61 -14.92 -44.23
CA PHE A 537 8.75 -14.36 -43.18
C PHE A 537 7.22 -14.52 -43.35
N ARG A 538 6.47 -14.48 -42.24
CA ARG A 538 5.20 -13.71 -42.19
C ARG A 538 4.79 -13.13 -40.81
N LYS A 539 5.23 -11.88 -40.58
CA LYS A 539 4.67 -10.84 -39.66
C LYS A 539 4.83 -11.04 -38.13
N PRO A 540 4.81 -9.96 -37.30
CA PRO A 540 4.96 -8.52 -37.63
C PRO A 540 5.83 -7.67 -36.62
N LEU A 541 5.96 -6.36 -36.93
CA LEU A 541 6.34 -5.21 -36.06
C LEU A 541 7.81 -5.02 -35.62
N PHE A 542 8.32 -3.79 -35.86
CA PHE A 542 9.26 -2.93 -35.08
C PHE A 542 10.48 -3.54 -34.34
N CYS A 543 11.67 -2.91 -34.31
CA CYS A 543 12.26 -1.81 -35.09
C CYS A 543 13.75 -1.67 -34.71
N ALA A 544 14.62 -1.16 -35.59
CA ALA A 544 16.01 -0.85 -35.25
C ALA A 544 16.51 0.48 -35.87
N GLU A 545 16.60 1.50 -35.01
CA GLU A 545 17.81 2.31 -34.77
C GLU A 545 18.50 3.08 -35.94
N ASN A 546 18.49 4.44 -35.83
CA ASN A 546 19.49 5.39 -36.38
C ASN A 546 19.63 5.55 -37.93
N LYS A 547 19.90 6.73 -38.53
CA LYS A 547 20.47 8.01 -38.04
C LYS A 547 20.09 9.22 -38.95
N LYS A 548 19.91 10.41 -38.33
CA LYS A 548 20.18 11.79 -38.85
C LYS A 548 19.49 12.30 -40.15
N HIS A 549 18.63 13.32 -40.01
CA HIS A 549 18.83 14.73 -40.46
C HIS A 549 17.65 15.59 -39.95
N VAL A 550 17.78 16.50 -38.98
CA VAL A 550 18.23 17.93 -39.03
C VAL A 550 17.05 18.95 -39.01
N ASN A 551 16.96 19.72 -37.89
CA ASN A 551 16.17 20.95 -37.64
C ASN A 551 14.61 20.81 -37.64
N GLN A 552 13.80 21.67 -36.98
CA GLN A 552 14.04 23.02 -36.41
C GLN A 552 13.03 23.37 -35.26
N ARG A 553 13.47 24.11 -34.21
CA ARG A 553 12.68 24.83 -33.13
C ARG A 553 11.67 24.00 -32.28
N VAL A 554 11.63 23.98 -30.93
CA VAL A 554 11.62 25.04 -29.87
C VAL A 554 10.27 25.81 -29.92
N GLU A 555 9.34 25.75 -28.94
CA GLU A 555 9.45 25.89 -27.45
C GLU A 555 8.45 25.06 -26.58
N ASN A 556 8.79 24.89 -25.27
CA ASN A 556 7.98 24.76 -24.00
C ASN A 556 6.70 23.87 -23.91
N ARG A 557 6.49 22.96 -22.91
CA ARG A 557 6.44 23.00 -21.40
C ARG A 557 5.22 23.77 -20.83
N LEU A 558 4.41 23.32 -19.85
CA LEU A 558 4.23 22.09 -19.00
C LEU A 558 2.70 21.78 -18.91
N HIS A 559 2.14 20.59 -18.68
CA HIS A 559 2.28 19.52 -17.65
C HIS A 559 1.71 19.81 -16.24
N SER A 560 0.90 18.87 -15.73
CA SER A 560 0.12 18.91 -14.47
C SER A 560 0.33 17.63 -13.63
N THR A 561 -0.28 17.56 -12.44
CA THR A 561 -0.19 16.49 -11.41
C THR A 561 -1.30 15.41 -11.59
N PRO A 562 -1.52 14.48 -10.62
CA PRO A 562 -0.64 13.39 -10.16
C PRO A 562 -1.26 11.98 -10.44
N ALA A 563 -1.09 10.97 -9.57
CA ALA A 563 -1.32 9.54 -9.86
C ALA A 563 -2.34 8.82 -8.93
N THR A 564 -2.61 7.53 -9.21
CA THR A 564 -3.30 6.48 -8.36
C THR A 564 -4.80 6.72 -8.03
N ALA A 565 -5.60 5.66 -7.68
CA ALA A 565 -7.07 5.25 -7.83
C ALA A 565 -8.29 5.10 -6.61
N ALA A 566 -9.65 4.87 -6.60
CA ALA A 566 -10.48 4.48 -5.33
C ALA A 566 -11.98 4.08 -5.48
N PRO A 567 -12.61 3.24 -4.58
CA PRO A 567 -12.15 2.05 -3.82
C PRO A 567 -13.23 0.86 -3.83
N PRO A 568 -13.76 0.16 -2.77
CA PRO A 568 -14.28 -1.24 -2.87
C PRO A 568 -15.76 -1.47 -2.42
N PRO A 569 -16.23 -2.74 -2.24
CA PRO A 569 -17.54 -3.05 -1.64
C PRO A 569 -17.51 -3.78 -0.26
N ASP A 570 -18.08 -3.12 0.75
CA ASP A 570 -19.10 -3.58 1.71
C ASP A 570 -18.97 -4.84 2.61
N ASN A 571 -18.89 -4.57 3.93
CA ASN A 571 -19.96 -4.81 4.94
C ASN A 571 -19.56 -5.66 6.18
N TRP A 572 -19.48 -5.02 7.35
CA TRP A 572 -20.25 -5.44 8.54
C TRP A 572 -20.47 -4.25 9.49
N SER A 573 -21.72 -3.83 9.68
CA SER A 573 -22.09 -2.75 10.59
C SER A 573 -22.43 -3.26 12.00
N LEU A 574 -21.76 -2.73 13.01
CA LEU A 574 -22.21 -2.79 14.41
C LEU A 574 -22.30 -1.35 14.97
N GLY A 575 -23.34 -1.06 15.75
CA GLY A 575 -23.90 0.29 15.83
C GLY A 575 -23.12 1.30 16.69
N SER A 576 -22.98 2.53 16.15
CA SER A 576 -22.72 3.74 16.95
C SER A 576 -23.97 4.64 16.94
N GLN A 577 -24.76 4.56 18.00
CA GLN A 577 -26.07 5.21 18.13
C GLN A 577 -25.93 6.72 18.43
N ARG A 578 -25.67 7.52 17.40
CA ARG A 578 -25.52 8.98 17.54
C ARG A 578 -26.87 9.65 17.84
N MET A 579 -27.00 10.20 19.05
CA MET A 579 -28.19 10.89 19.54
C MET A 579 -28.41 12.22 18.79
N HIS A 580 -29.45 12.30 17.95
CA HIS A 580 -29.86 13.56 17.32
C HIS A 580 -30.54 14.50 18.33
N HIS A 581 -29.79 15.47 18.85
CA HIS A 581 -30.30 16.51 19.75
C HIS A 581 -30.98 17.62 18.93
N ASN A 582 -32.26 17.87 19.19
CA ASN A 582 -33.12 18.81 18.46
C ASN A 582 -34.07 19.54 19.44
N ILE A 583 -33.52 20.44 20.25
CA ILE A 583 -34.24 21.21 21.28
C ILE A 583 -34.42 22.66 20.79
N PRO A 584 -35.63 23.07 20.37
CA PRO A 584 -35.86 24.39 19.81
C PRO A 584 -35.81 25.49 20.89
N HIS A 585 -35.28 26.65 20.52
CA HIS A 585 -35.13 27.80 21.42
C HIS A 585 -36.47 28.46 21.78
N ARG A 586 -36.79 28.52 23.08
CA ARG A 586 -38.04 29.12 23.58
C ARG A 586 -37.92 30.64 23.76
N PHE A 587 -38.22 31.38 22.69
CA PHE A 587 -38.10 32.85 22.67
C PHE A 587 -39.26 33.59 23.35
N VAL A 588 -38.93 34.69 24.03
CA VAL A 588 -39.85 35.67 24.61
C VAL A 588 -39.52 37.06 24.06
N GLU A 589 -40.54 37.86 23.69
CA GLU A 589 -40.32 39.27 23.30
C GLU A 589 -39.86 40.11 24.49
N THR A 590 -38.77 40.85 24.30
CA THR A 590 -38.18 41.73 25.32
C THR A 590 -37.62 42.99 24.67
N THR A 591 -37.83 44.17 25.26
CA THR A 591 -37.12 45.37 24.84
C THR A 591 -35.66 45.30 25.29
N ASN A 592 -34.69 45.50 24.40
CA ASN A 592 -33.29 45.47 24.80
C ASN A 592 -32.93 46.65 25.71
N LYS A 593 -32.44 46.34 26.92
CA LYS A 593 -32.04 47.30 27.97
C LYS A 593 -30.53 47.56 28.02
N LEU A 594 -29.73 46.90 27.19
CA LEU A 594 -28.25 46.97 27.25
C LEU A 594 -27.69 47.69 26.01
N PRO A 595 -26.89 48.78 26.15
CA PRO A 595 -26.46 49.60 25.02
C PRO A 595 -25.75 48.85 23.87
N ASN A 596 -24.90 47.87 24.20
CA ASN A 596 -24.03 47.15 23.27
C ASN A 596 -24.37 45.65 23.17
N ASN A 597 -25.65 45.28 23.28
CA ASN A 597 -26.08 43.89 23.16
C ASN A 597 -25.99 43.42 21.69
N LYS A 598 -25.35 42.30 21.38
CA LYS A 598 -25.23 41.75 20.01
C LYS A 598 -26.21 40.62 19.76
N CYS A 599 -26.73 40.54 18.55
CA CYS A 599 -27.59 39.44 18.10
C CYS A 599 -26.75 38.19 17.81
N VAL A 600 -26.90 37.12 18.59
CA VAL A 600 -26.13 35.86 18.45
C VAL A 600 -26.16 35.29 17.01
N SER A 601 -27.26 35.46 16.28
CA SER A 601 -27.43 34.92 14.91
C SER A 601 -26.84 35.78 13.78
N CYS A 602 -26.50 37.05 14.00
CA CYS A 602 -25.92 37.91 12.94
C CYS A 602 -24.76 38.81 13.39
N ALA A 603 -24.33 38.72 14.66
CA ALA A 603 -23.33 39.56 15.32
C ALA A 603 -23.58 41.09 15.36
N GLU A 604 -24.60 41.59 14.65
CA GLU A 604 -25.02 42.99 14.67
C GLU A 604 -25.52 43.45 16.05
N THR A 605 -25.22 44.70 16.41
CA THR A 605 -25.67 45.30 17.68
C THR A 605 -27.17 45.59 17.67
N ILE A 606 -27.89 44.98 18.61
CA ILE A 606 -29.29 45.30 18.92
C ILE A 606 -29.30 46.62 19.70
N HIS A 607 -29.66 47.73 19.06
CA HIS A 607 -29.69 49.04 19.74
C HIS A 607 -30.64 49.06 20.96
N PHE A 608 -30.26 49.83 21.98
CA PHE A 608 -31.07 50.09 23.18
C PHE A 608 -32.50 50.54 22.82
N GLY A 609 -33.49 50.06 23.57
CA GLY A 609 -34.91 50.40 23.37
C GLY A 609 -35.58 49.71 22.17
N ARG A 610 -34.87 48.92 21.36
CA ARG A 610 -35.48 48.14 20.27
C ARG A 610 -36.09 46.83 20.79
N LYS A 611 -37.12 46.32 20.10
CA LYS A 611 -37.66 44.98 20.32
C LYS A 611 -36.61 43.92 19.94
N ALA A 612 -36.31 43.04 20.88
CA ALA A 612 -35.50 41.84 20.73
C ALA A 612 -36.32 40.62 21.16
N VAL A 613 -35.76 39.43 20.92
CA VAL A 613 -36.26 38.17 21.49
C VAL A 613 -35.13 37.48 22.24
N LYS A 614 -35.37 37.16 23.51
CA LYS A 614 -34.43 36.44 24.37
C LYS A 614 -34.96 35.03 24.64
N CYS A 615 -34.12 34.01 24.54
CA CYS A 615 -34.51 32.65 24.93
C CYS A 615 -34.68 32.60 26.46
N SER A 616 -35.79 32.03 26.94
CA SER A 616 -36.06 31.90 28.39
C SER A 616 -35.18 30.88 29.11
N GLU A 617 -34.50 30.00 28.36
CA GLU A 617 -33.73 28.88 28.91
C GLU A 617 -32.21 29.15 28.81
N CYS A 618 -31.66 29.30 27.60
CA CYS A 618 -30.22 29.56 27.40
C CYS A 618 -29.82 31.03 27.42
N GLY A 619 -30.78 31.96 27.57
CA GLY A 619 -30.52 33.40 27.63
C GLY A 619 -30.07 34.08 26.32
N ALA A 620 -29.87 33.35 25.22
CA ALA A 620 -29.44 33.92 23.94
C ALA A 620 -30.39 35.02 23.44
N THR A 621 -29.86 36.20 23.10
CA THR A 621 -30.64 37.35 22.62
C THR A 621 -30.45 37.57 21.11
N THR A 622 -31.55 37.73 20.36
CA THR A 622 -31.49 38.02 18.92
C THR A 622 -32.55 39.02 18.45
N HIS A 623 -32.40 39.54 17.23
CA HIS A 623 -33.46 40.26 16.53
C HIS A 623 -34.66 39.33 16.27
N ALA A 624 -35.88 39.86 16.31
CA ALA A 624 -37.12 39.09 16.07
C ALA A 624 -37.23 38.44 14.67
N LYS A 625 -36.36 38.82 13.72
CA LYS A 625 -36.23 38.19 12.38
C LYS A 625 -35.11 37.13 12.30
N CYS A 626 -34.27 37.03 13.31
CA CYS A 626 -33.09 36.17 13.36
C CYS A 626 -33.30 34.92 14.23
N SER A 627 -34.28 34.93 15.14
CA SER A 627 -34.66 33.76 15.97
C SER A 627 -34.92 32.50 15.14
N LEU A 628 -35.58 32.63 13.98
CA LEU A 628 -35.88 31.54 13.05
C LEU A 628 -34.65 30.98 12.28
N LYS A 629 -33.46 31.56 12.48
CA LYS A 629 -32.20 31.12 11.85
C LYS A 629 -31.23 30.43 12.81
N LEU A 630 -31.61 30.28 14.09
CA LEU A 630 -30.79 29.59 15.08
C LEU A 630 -31.02 28.08 15.01
N PRO A 631 -29.98 27.25 15.21
CA PRO A 631 -30.14 25.81 15.34
C PRO A 631 -30.95 25.43 16.59
N ASN A 632 -31.56 24.25 16.56
CA ASN A 632 -32.32 23.68 17.67
C ASN A 632 -31.41 22.92 18.64
N ASN A 633 -30.53 23.65 19.31
CA ASN A 633 -29.59 23.13 20.32
C ASN A 633 -29.69 23.91 21.64
N CYS A 634 -30.90 24.37 21.99
CA CYS A 634 -31.15 25.15 23.20
C CYS A 634 -30.69 24.40 24.46
N GLY A 635 -29.91 25.08 25.31
CA GLY A 635 -29.50 24.59 26.63
C GLY A 635 -28.30 23.63 26.66
N LEU A 636 -27.73 23.22 25.52
CA LEU A 636 -26.51 22.41 25.54
C LEU A 636 -25.27 23.27 25.90
N PRO A 637 -24.32 22.75 26.72
CA PRO A 637 -23.02 23.38 26.94
C PRO A 637 -22.21 23.48 25.63
N VAL A 638 -21.48 24.59 25.45
CA VAL A 638 -20.69 24.86 24.22
C VAL A 638 -19.69 23.74 23.90
N GLN A 639 -18.99 23.24 24.91
CA GLN A 639 -18.03 22.13 24.77
C GLN A 639 -18.69 20.83 24.27
N MET A 640 -19.92 20.56 24.72
CA MET A 640 -20.68 19.38 24.31
C MET A 640 -21.25 19.55 22.89
N MET A 641 -21.66 20.77 22.51
CA MET A 641 -22.03 21.08 21.12
C MET A 641 -20.85 20.91 20.16
N GLN A 642 -19.66 21.37 20.55
CA GLN A 642 -18.43 21.17 19.76
C GLN A 642 -18.16 19.67 19.53
N GLN A 643 -18.28 18.82 20.55
CA GLN A 643 -18.07 17.37 20.40
C GLN A 643 -19.17 16.67 19.57
N LEU A 644 -20.43 17.11 19.66
CA LEU A 644 -21.55 16.47 18.96
C LEU A 644 -21.66 16.84 17.48
N PHE A 645 -21.26 18.05 17.07
CA PHE A 645 -21.51 18.59 15.73
C PHE A 645 -20.26 18.70 14.83
N HIS A 646 -19.12 18.12 15.22
CA HIS A 646 -17.81 18.18 14.55
C HIS A 646 -17.71 17.62 13.10
N SER A 647 -18.83 17.35 12.43
CA SER A 647 -18.91 16.82 11.07
C SER A 647 -19.85 17.63 10.14
N SER A 648 -20.42 18.74 10.59
CA SER A 648 -21.31 19.57 9.76
C SER A 648 -21.45 21.01 10.27
N TYR A 649 -21.29 21.96 9.33
CA TYR A 649 -21.43 23.42 9.46
C TYR A 649 -20.29 24.17 10.15
N ASP A 650 -19.72 25.13 9.44
CA ASP A 650 -18.80 26.14 9.99
C ASP A 650 -19.53 27.01 11.03
N VAL A 651 -19.04 27.01 12.26
CA VAL A 651 -19.49 27.94 13.31
C VAL A 651 -18.34 28.89 13.62
N ASN A 652 -18.54 30.18 13.34
CA ASN A 652 -17.50 31.20 13.53
C ASN A 652 -17.22 31.37 15.04
N GLU A 653 -15.99 31.06 15.45
CA GLU A 653 -15.56 30.95 16.84
C GLU A 653 -15.81 32.23 17.67
N ASN A 654 -15.76 33.40 17.04
CA ASN A 654 -16.09 34.69 17.67
C ASN A 654 -17.54 34.78 18.19
N GLN A 655 -18.48 33.99 17.65
CA GLN A 655 -19.88 33.98 18.09
C GLN A 655 -20.08 33.23 19.42
N LEU A 656 -19.17 32.32 19.78
CA LEU A 656 -19.24 31.54 21.02
C LEU A 656 -18.70 32.33 22.23
N ALA A 657 -17.68 33.17 22.01
CA ALA A 657 -17.13 34.04 23.06
C ALA A 657 -18.15 35.08 23.56
N ASP A 658 -18.84 35.79 22.66
CA ASP A 658 -19.89 36.75 23.02
C ASP A 658 -21.07 36.10 23.79
N ALA A 659 -21.36 34.82 23.55
CA ALA A 659 -22.38 34.09 24.29
C ALA A 659 -21.95 33.79 25.74
N TYR A 660 -20.69 33.36 25.93
CA TYR A 660 -20.10 33.09 27.25
C TYR A 660 -20.08 34.35 28.14
N TYR A 661 -19.73 35.51 27.56
CA TYR A 661 -19.78 36.81 28.25
C TYR A 661 -21.21 37.33 28.52
N GLN A 662 -22.25 36.77 27.89
CA GLN A 662 -23.65 37.10 28.20
C GLN A 662 -24.25 36.23 29.31
N THR A 663 -23.77 35.00 29.51
CA THR A 663 -24.21 34.14 30.62
C THR A 663 -23.67 34.61 31.97
N GLN A 664 -22.40 35.04 32.03
CA GLN A 664 -21.80 35.54 33.29
C GLN A 664 -22.43 36.86 33.78
N ARG A 665 -23.02 37.66 32.89
CA ARG A 665 -23.60 38.98 33.20
C ARG A 665 -25.03 38.96 33.75
N ILE A 666 -25.52 37.81 34.20
CA ILE A 666 -26.84 37.70 34.84
C ILE A 666 -26.73 37.91 36.36
N ASP A 667 -25.60 37.54 36.96
CA ASP A 667 -25.39 37.65 38.42
C ASP A 667 -25.01 39.09 38.85
N ASP A 668 -24.31 39.85 38.00
CA ASP A 668 -23.85 41.24 38.25
C ASP A 668 -24.98 42.30 38.42
N VAL A 669 -26.26 41.93 38.26
CA VAL A 669 -27.38 42.89 38.22
C VAL A 669 -28.07 43.08 39.58
N ILE A 670 -27.62 42.38 40.63
CA ILE A 670 -28.10 42.57 42.01
C ILE A 670 -26.94 42.80 43.00
N ASN A 671 -26.05 43.75 42.70
CA ASN A 671 -25.58 44.63 43.78
C ASN A 671 -25.27 46.05 43.25
N VAL A 672 -25.93 47.05 43.84
CA VAL A 672 -25.60 48.48 43.64
C VAL A 672 -25.11 48.99 44.99
N GLU A 673 -23.81 49.07 45.16
CA GLU A 673 -23.18 49.49 46.41
C GLU A 673 -22.45 50.85 46.22
N PRO A 674 -22.55 51.82 47.16
CA PRO A 674 -22.16 53.19 46.89
C PRO A 674 -20.70 53.52 47.23
N LEU A 675 -20.29 54.75 46.89
CA LEU A 675 -19.02 55.36 47.26
C LEU A 675 -18.80 55.42 48.78
N GLU A 676 -17.68 54.88 49.28
CA GLU A 676 -17.21 55.10 50.66
C GLU A 676 -16.05 56.12 50.74
N PRO A 677 -15.99 56.95 51.81
CA PRO A 677 -14.90 57.89 52.04
C PRO A 677 -13.92 57.47 53.16
N SER A 678 -12.62 57.57 52.85
CA SER A 678 -11.47 57.88 53.72
C SER A 678 -11.51 57.65 55.26
N ALA A 679 -10.57 56.81 55.72
CA ALA A 679 -9.77 56.95 56.97
C ALA A 679 -10.50 56.69 58.33
N PRO A 680 -9.79 56.43 59.47
CA PRO A 680 -8.35 56.61 59.73
C PRO A 680 -7.59 55.38 60.31
N GLU A 681 -6.35 55.62 60.73
CA GLU A 681 -5.32 54.67 61.19
C GLU A 681 -5.37 54.36 62.70
N GLU A 682 -4.77 53.24 63.16
CA GLU A 682 -3.91 53.26 64.37
C GLU A 682 -2.97 52.01 64.53
N THR A 683 -1.67 52.30 64.67
CA THR A 683 -0.59 51.59 65.42
C THR A 683 -0.51 50.05 65.55
N PHE A 684 0.29 49.44 64.67
CA PHE A 684 1.66 48.93 64.96
C PHE A 684 1.95 48.10 66.24
N VAL A 685 2.32 46.82 66.06
CA VAL A 685 3.40 46.14 66.81
C VAL A 685 4.24 45.33 65.82
N LYS A 686 5.58 45.38 65.93
CA LYS A 686 6.50 44.47 65.24
C LYS A 686 7.06 43.45 66.22
N TYR A 687 7.34 42.25 65.71
CA TYR A 687 8.43 41.40 66.20
C TYR A 687 9.32 41.04 65.02
N ASP A 688 10.63 41.13 65.22
CA ASP A 688 11.63 40.63 64.27
C ASP A 688 11.90 39.16 64.59
N ASP A 689 11.95 38.31 63.55
CA ASP A 689 12.46 36.95 63.66
C ASP A 689 13.26 36.63 62.39
N ASN A 690 14.53 36.25 62.58
CA ASN A 690 15.43 35.93 61.48
C ASN A 690 16.49 34.94 62.00
N SER A 691 16.25 33.65 61.81
CA SER A 691 17.14 32.57 62.24
C SER A 691 17.37 31.56 61.13
N ASP A 692 18.65 31.35 60.84
CA ASP A 692 19.16 30.43 59.82
C ASP A 692 19.24 28.97 60.34
N SER A 693 19.62 28.06 59.44
CA SER A 693 20.25 26.76 59.72
C SER A 693 19.39 25.60 60.27
N SER A 694 18.83 24.85 59.32
CA SER A 694 19.10 23.42 59.10
C SER A 694 19.31 22.46 60.31
N GLY A 695 18.30 21.62 60.56
CA GLY A 695 18.37 20.20 60.15
C GLY A 695 18.87 19.14 61.14
N THR A 696 18.27 17.93 61.02
CA THR A 696 18.62 16.64 61.66
C THR A 696 18.42 16.56 63.20
N THR A 697 17.97 15.46 63.79
CA THR A 697 17.23 14.26 63.31
C THR A 697 16.50 13.64 64.51
N ASP A 698 15.54 12.75 64.25
CA ASP A 698 15.01 11.71 65.15
C ASP A 698 14.52 12.11 66.56
N ASN A 699 13.22 11.92 66.78
CA ASN A 699 12.74 11.22 67.98
C ASN A 699 11.41 10.53 67.66
N ASN A 700 11.32 9.24 67.98
CA ASN A 700 10.04 8.56 68.18
C ASN A 700 9.64 8.66 69.66
N GLU A 701 8.34 8.53 69.88
CA GLU A 701 7.63 8.32 71.14
C GLU A 701 8.28 7.29 72.10
N PRO A 702 7.98 7.30 73.43
CA PRO A 702 6.67 7.73 73.96
C PRO A 702 6.61 8.59 75.24
N ASP A 703 5.40 9.14 75.39
CA ASP A 703 4.74 9.67 76.58
C ASP A 703 4.93 8.81 77.86
N ASN A 704 5.10 9.49 79.00
CA ASN A 704 4.46 9.15 80.29
C ASN A 704 4.66 10.32 81.28
N GLY A 705 3.62 10.63 82.07
CA GLY A 705 3.65 11.69 83.09
C GLY A 705 3.70 11.19 84.54
N ALA A 706 3.25 12.08 85.45
CA ALA A 706 2.97 11.88 86.88
C ALA A 706 4.11 12.08 87.91
N VAL A 707 3.89 13.11 88.75
CA VAL A 707 4.28 13.25 90.17
C VAL A 707 5.79 13.34 90.54
N LEU A 708 6.18 14.53 91.00
CA LEU A 708 6.95 14.66 92.25
C LEU A 708 6.51 15.91 93.04
N THR A 709 6.75 15.91 94.34
CA THR A 709 6.19 16.83 95.35
C THR A 709 7.16 17.94 95.78
N ASP A 710 6.57 19.06 96.23
CA ASP A 710 6.95 19.94 97.35
C ASP A 710 8.43 20.24 97.65
N VAL A 711 8.78 21.55 97.71
CA VAL A 711 9.40 22.18 98.89
C VAL A 711 9.44 23.72 98.77
N LEU A 712 8.82 24.39 99.75
CA LEU A 712 8.97 25.78 100.24
C LEU A 712 8.96 26.94 99.22
N ASP A 713 8.04 27.91 99.30
CA ASP A 713 7.77 28.90 100.38
C ASP A 713 8.92 29.91 100.62
N ALA A 714 8.86 31.05 99.91
CA ALA A 714 9.33 32.35 100.37
C ALA A 714 8.58 33.49 99.65
N ASP A 715 8.36 34.59 100.38
CA ASP A 715 7.88 35.91 99.95
C ASP A 715 6.41 36.07 99.45
N TYR A 716 5.89 37.29 99.64
CA TYR A 716 4.55 37.78 99.28
C TYR A 716 3.31 37.14 99.97
N ARG A 717 3.33 37.17 101.30
CA ARG A 717 2.10 37.45 102.07
C ARG A 717 1.98 38.95 102.35
N GLU A 718 1.31 39.70 101.49
CA GLU A 718 0.72 41.00 101.87
C GLU A 718 -0.54 41.30 101.03
N ILE A 719 -1.46 42.09 101.57
CA ILE A 719 -2.69 42.58 100.92
C ILE A 719 -3.75 41.51 100.55
N GLN A 720 -4.14 40.63 101.50
CA GLN A 720 -5.54 40.15 101.54
C GLN A 720 -5.98 39.65 102.93
N ASP A 721 -6.31 40.57 103.85
CA ASP A 721 -7.14 40.26 105.04
C ASP A 721 -7.70 41.53 105.73
N ILE A 722 -8.53 42.30 105.01
CA ILE A 722 -9.42 43.32 105.62
C ILE A 722 -10.81 43.18 104.99
N CYS A 723 -11.55 42.13 105.38
CA CYS A 723 -13.03 42.06 105.31
C CYS A 723 -13.59 40.81 106.01
N ASP A 724 -13.23 40.55 107.27
CA ASP A 724 -14.09 39.70 108.12
C ASP A 724 -13.92 39.96 109.63
N LYS A 725 -15.05 40.27 110.28
CA LYS A 725 -15.32 40.22 111.74
C LYS A 725 -14.35 40.92 112.73
N GLU A 726 -14.68 42.18 113.04
CA GLU A 726 -14.88 42.50 114.46
C GLU A 726 -16.32 42.08 114.83
N ASN A 727 -16.48 41.20 115.83
CA ASN A 727 -17.69 41.13 116.64
C ASN A 727 -17.44 40.41 117.99
N ASP A 728 -17.44 41.19 119.07
CA ASP A 728 -17.43 40.82 120.50
C ASP A 728 -16.20 40.08 121.08
N GLY A 729 -15.57 40.55 122.17
CA GLY A 729 -15.82 41.79 122.92
C GLY A 729 -15.19 41.85 124.33
N PHE A 730 -15.80 42.69 125.19
CA PHE A 730 -15.65 42.83 126.66
C PHE A 730 -14.59 43.77 127.30
N SER A 731 -15.10 44.97 127.68
CA SER A 731 -15.09 45.56 129.05
C SER A 731 -13.97 46.51 129.54
N PHE A 732 -14.42 47.61 130.18
CA PHE A 732 -13.76 48.53 131.16
C PHE A 732 -12.38 49.12 130.80
N THR A 733 -12.09 50.43 130.91
CA THR A 733 -12.70 51.59 131.61
C THR A 733 -12.95 52.75 130.62
N ASP A 734 -13.96 53.62 130.74
CA ASP A 734 -14.27 54.62 131.79
C ASP A 734 -13.20 55.74 131.96
N SER A 735 -13.66 56.96 132.27
CA SER A 735 -12.90 58.20 132.51
C SER A 735 -12.22 58.93 131.31
N MET A 736 -13.02 59.44 130.35
CA MET A 736 -12.81 60.81 129.81
C MET A 736 -14.06 61.42 129.14
N LEU A 737 -15.17 61.39 129.89
CA LEU A 737 -16.08 62.54 129.93
C LEU A 737 -15.38 63.70 130.67
N GLU A 738 -15.80 64.93 130.39
CA GLU A 738 -15.04 66.18 130.66
C GLU A 738 -13.76 66.24 129.78
N VAL A 739 -13.55 67.23 128.91
CA VAL A 739 -14.16 68.57 128.71
C VAL A 739 -14.31 68.77 127.19
N LEU A 740 -15.50 69.00 126.62
CA LEU A 740 -16.13 70.34 126.45
C LEU A 740 -17.66 70.22 126.20
N ASP A 741 -18.45 69.86 127.22
CA ASP A 741 -19.89 70.20 127.28
C ASP A 741 -20.23 70.99 128.56
N ARG A 742 -19.26 71.85 128.92
CA ARG A 742 -19.40 73.10 129.66
C ARG A 742 -18.40 74.06 128.97
N GLU A 743 -18.73 75.30 128.64
CA GLU A 743 -19.90 76.09 129.04
C GLU A 743 -20.67 76.61 127.82
N TYR A 744 -21.97 76.30 127.74
CA TYR A 744 -22.94 77.17 127.05
C TYR A 744 -23.86 77.79 128.10
N LYS A 745 -23.29 78.75 128.86
CA LYS A 745 -24.03 79.62 129.78
C LYS A 745 -23.37 80.98 129.90
#